data_AF-A0A8S3ZE63-F1
#
_entry.id   AF-A0A8S3ZE63-F1
#
_cell.length_a   1.000
_cell.length_b   1.000
_cell.length_c   1.000
_cell.angle_alpha   90.00
_cell.angle_beta   90.00
_cell.angle_gamma   90.00
#
_symmetry.space_group_name_H-M   'P 1'
#
loop_
_entity.id
_entity.type
_entity.pdbx_description
1 polymer ?
#
loop_
_entity_poly.entity_id
_entity_poly.type
_entity_poly.pdbx_seq_one_letter_code
_entity_poly.pdbx_strand_id
1 'polypeptide(L)'
;MTKRVAIVGAGCSGLAAIKSCLEEDLLPLCFESSSDIGGLWNFTEEIVDKRGCVMSSTIINTSKEMMAFSDFPPPKEFPNFMPHSKVLEYFRLYAEKFQLLQHIRFNTEVVSIRRGERTFPDKKLQVCEQLLGDKGNVRTGCCRNNITAGFQCPYDNVCSGTQCSGDNISAEPQCSGDNISAEPQCSDENISAEPQCSDYNISAEPQCSKDETNAETQGSLTNIIALSHCHQNNTNAGSQCSSRDTSPVSRCSSDNINTVPQYSRNNINAGIECSSDNINDTPHCSSDNISAGLQCSNGCINAPPQCSPDLINNGPKRKEPSSFNDVSTNGNLNQSRNEDINSPSVARRETTCGFISYPKLPAIPNVKDPDEMNIDQGASEQTAQWEVWVKDKTKGSVAVYYFDCVLVCSGHHADISMPDFPGQSTFKGRIIHSRDLRRANEVAGSRHVVVGIGNSGCDAAVALSGAGKQVYLSTRRGTWLMQRLQKHGLPADVAYMNRVVFAIALRLPSWILNKSAELHLNKAVDHTLYGLRPKHAPLATHPTVNDELPNKIACGHVILKPDIDSFTEFGVKFGDGTVADDVDTVVMATGYKIGFPFLDESIIEVKGNQSPLYLYMFPPALTPPTLAVIGCVQAEGALVPVTEMQCRVAVRVFTNNVKLPSQRQMMKDVDARKRTMETRYIHTERHTVQVSFLPYMDELAAMVGCQPKI
;
A
#
# COMPACT_ATOMS: atom_id res chain seq x y z
N MET A 1 -10.30 -16.02 3.38
CA MET A 1 -10.12 -14.96 2.38
C MET A 1 -8.86 -14.20 2.74
N THR A 2 -7.99 -13.97 1.76
CA THR A 2 -6.79 -13.15 1.96
C THR A 2 -7.17 -11.71 2.24
N LYS A 3 -6.58 -11.09 3.27
CA LYS A 3 -6.88 -9.69 3.64
C LYS A 3 -6.18 -8.71 2.70
N ARG A 4 -6.91 -7.67 2.29
CA ARG A 4 -6.39 -6.54 1.52
C ARG A 4 -5.87 -5.46 2.47
N VAL A 5 -4.66 -4.95 2.21
CA VAL A 5 -3.99 -3.97 3.06
C VAL A 5 -3.69 -2.70 2.27
N ALA A 6 -4.19 -1.56 2.74
CA ALA A 6 -3.78 -0.26 2.23
C ALA A 6 -2.47 0.18 2.87
N ILE A 7 -1.52 0.65 2.06
CA ILE A 7 -0.25 1.21 2.55
C ILE A 7 -0.17 2.68 2.12
N VAL A 8 0.02 3.60 3.06
CA VAL A 8 0.04 5.04 2.80
C VAL A 8 1.48 5.53 2.73
N GLY A 9 2.00 5.75 1.52
CA GLY A 9 3.36 6.24 1.24
C GLY A 9 4.38 5.13 0.96
N ALA A 10 5.25 5.36 -0.03
CA ALA A 10 6.29 4.45 -0.53
C ALA A 10 7.71 4.89 -0.11
N GLY A 11 7.86 5.41 1.11
CA GLY A 11 9.16 5.57 1.76
C GLY A 11 9.75 4.22 2.23
N CYS A 12 10.82 4.25 3.02
CA CYS A 12 11.43 3.03 3.57
C CYS A 12 10.41 2.15 4.35
N SER A 13 9.56 2.77 5.18
CA SER A 13 8.46 2.09 5.87
C SER A 13 7.48 1.42 4.91
N GLY A 14 7.12 2.10 3.82
CA GLY A 14 6.16 1.60 2.82
C GLY A 14 6.70 0.41 2.04
N LEU A 15 7.97 0.48 1.61
CA LEU A 15 8.64 -0.64 0.94
C LEU A 15 8.72 -1.87 1.85
N ALA A 16 9.11 -1.68 3.12
CA ALA A 16 9.12 -2.75 4.11
C ALA A 16 7.71 -3.33 4.34
N ALA A 17 6.69 -2.47 4.40
CA ALA A 17 5.30 -2.87 4.58
C ALA A 17 4.81 -3.74 3.42
N ILE A 18 5.08 -3.36 2.16
CA ILE A 18 4.71 -4.17 0.99
C ILE A 18 5.35 -5.56 1.10
N LYS A 19 6.66 -5.62 1.33
CA LYS A 19 7.38 -6.90 1.46
C LYS A 19 6.82 -7.76 2.59
N SER A 20 6.65 -7.20 3.79
CA SER A 20 6.10 -7.93 4.93
C SER A 20 4.67 -8.41 4.70
N CYS A 21 3.85 -7.65 3.96
CA CYS A 21 2.52 -8.12 3.55
C CYS A 21 2.62 -9.34 2.63
N LEU A 22 3.48 -9.29 1.62
CA LEU A 22 3.67 -10.41 0.69
C LEU A 22 4.20 -11.68 1.39
N GLU A 23 5.08 -11.52 2.38
CA GLU A 23 5.63 -12.65 3.16
C GLU A 23 4.62 -13.35 4.07
N GLU A 24 3.53 -12.69 4.42
CA GLU A 24 2.45 -13.23 5.25
C GLU A 24 1.16 -13.45 4.42
N ASP A 25 1.32 -13.63 3.11
CA ASP A 25 0.25 -13.92 2.14
C ASP A 25 -0.91 -12.89 2.17
N LEU A 26 -0.61 -11.61 2.40
CA LEU A 26 -1.56 -10.50 2.33
C LEU A 26 -1.54 -9.83 0.94
N LEU A 27 -2.60 -9.08 0.60
CA LEU A 27 -2.69 -8.33 -0.66
C LEU A 27 -2.46 -6.83 -0.43
N PRO A 28 -1.21 -6.32 -0.56
CA PRO A 28 -0.91 -4.91 -0.38
C PRO A 28 -1.27 -4.08 -1.62
N LEU A 29 -1.82 -2.88 -1.37
CA LEU A 29 -1.86 -1.78 -2.34
C LEU A 29 -1.32 -0.52 -1.67
N CYS A 30 -0.21 0.00 -2.19
CA CYS A 30 0.44 1.19 -1.71
C CYS A 30 0.05 2.41 -2.55
N PHE A 31 -0.27 3.50 -1.88
CA PHE A 31 -0.57 4.79 -2.51
C PHE A 31 0.57 5.77 -2.20
N GLU A 32 1.24 6.25 -3.25
CA GLU A 32 2.35 7.19 -3.17
C GLU A 32 1.97 8.51 -3.85
N SER A 33 2.05 9.62 -3.12
CA SER A 33 1.60 10.93 -3.60
C SER A 33 2.57 11.57 -4.59
N SER A 34 3.82 11.11 -4.63
CA SER A 34 4.83 11.51 -5.60
C SER A 34 4.94 10.50 -6.76
N SER A 35 5.78 10.83 -7.74
CA SER A 35 5.96 10.02 -8.95
C SER A 35 6.97 8.89 -8.80
N ASP A 36 7.60 8.72 -7.63
CA ASP A 36 8.68 7.75 -7.40
C ASP A 36 8.79 7.39 -5.91
N ILE A 37 9.50 6.31 -5.58
CA ILE A 37 9.69 5.81 -4.22
C ILE A 37 10.70 6.64 -3.42
N GLY A 38 10.90 6.26 -2.15
CA GLY A 38 12.01 6.72 -1.31
C GLY A 38 11.66 7.86 -0.34
N GLY A 39 10.53 8.53 -0.56
CA GLY A 39 10.02 9.57 0.33
C GLY A 39 11.07 10.66 0.63
N LEU A 40 11.43 10.82 1.89
CA LEU A 40 12.43 11.79 2.38
C LEU A 40 13.76 11.75 1.60
N TRP A 41 14.21 10.55 1.21
CA TRP A 41 15.51 10.33 0.58
C TRP A 41 15.51 10.59 -0.93
N ASN A 42 14.33 10.74 -1.53
CA ASN A 42 14.18 11.11 -2.93
C ASN A 42 14.25 12.63 -3.09
N PHE A 43 15.47 13.14 -3.25
CA PHE A 43 15.74 14.56 -3.43
C PHE A 43 15.11 15.08 -4.73
N THR A 44 14.33 16.16 -4.61
CA THR A 44 13.78 16.91 -5.74
C THR A 44 14.04 18.40 -5.56
N GLU A 45 14.37 19.12 -6.63
CA GLU A 45 14.53 20.58 -6.57
C GLU A 45 13.22 21.28 -6.19
N GLU A 46 12.08 20.71 -6.59
CA GLU A 46 10.76 21.25 -6.29
C GLU A 46 10.48 21.26 -4.78
N ILE A 47 9.93 22.37 -4.30
CA ILE A 47 9.41 22.51 -2.95
C ILE A 47 7.92 22.21 -3.00
N VAL A 48 7.56 21.02 -2.54
CA VAL A 48 6.17 20.55 -2.47
C VAL A 48 5.71 20.68 -1.02
N ASP A 49 4.55 21.31 -0.81
CA ASP A 49 4.00 21.44 0.53
C ASP A 49 3.67 20.07 1.13
N LYS A 50 3.83 19.96 2.46
CA LYS A 50 3.66 18.72 3.25
C LYS A 50 4.40 17.50 2.71
N ARG A 51 5.54 17.71 2.02
CA ARG A 51 6.45 16.64 1.61
C ARG A 51 7.81 16.83 2.27
N GLY A 52 8.28 15.81 2.99
CA GLY A 52 9.64 15.78 3.51
C GLY A 52 10.65 15.61 2.36
N CYS A 53 11.73 16.39 2.40
CA CYS A 53 12.84 16.27 1.46
C CYS A 53 14.15 16.66 2.16
N VAL A 54 15.23 16.00 1.78
CA VAL A 54 16.59 16.32 2.25
C VAL A 54 17.23 17.45 1.45
N MET A 55 18.36 17.97 1.95
CA MET A 55 19.26 18.82 1.16
C MET A 55 20.05 17.96 0.17
N SER A 56 20.55 18.56 -0.91
CA SER A 56 21.38 17.85 -1.90
C SER A 56 22.70 17.32 -1.33
N SER A 57 23.17 17.89 -0.22
CA SER A 57 24.40 17.51 0.47
C SER A 57 24.18 16.52 1.61
N THR A 58 22.94 16.08 1.86
CA THR A 58 22.64 15.22 3.01
C THR A 58 23.29 13.84 2.88
N ILE A 59 24.00 13.46 3.94
CA ILE A 59 24.61 12.14 4.14
C ILE A 59 23.97 11.51 5.38
N ILE A 60 23.59 10.24 5.30
CA ILE A 60 22.99 9.52 6.42
C ILE A 60 23.94 9.44 7.62
N ASN A 61 23.40 9.52 8.84
CA ASN A 61 24.18 9.52 10.08
C ASN A 61 24.45 8.12 10.65
N THR A 62 23.88 7.09 10.04
CA THR A 62 24.03 5.68 10.42
C THR A 62 24.76 4.93 9.33
N SER A 63 25.65 4.03 9.71
CA SER A 63 26.42 3.20 8.80
C SER A 63 25.53 2.28 7.96
N LYS A 64 26.01 1.92 6.76
CA LYS A 64 25.27 1.11 5.78
C LYS A 64 24.87 -0.27 6.35
N GLU A 65 25.74 -0.88 7.15
CA GLU A 65 25.47 -2.20 7.75
C GLU A 65 24.42 -2.10 8.85
N MET A 66 24.43 -1.02 9.65
CA MET A 66 23.47 -0.82 10.73
C MET A 66 22.09 -0.32 10.23
N MET A 67 22.05 0.29 9.04
CA MET A 67 20.80 0.76 8.43
C MET A 67 20.16 -0.24 7.48
N ALA A 68 20.84 -1.32 7.10
CA ALA A 68 20.32 -2.31 6.18
C ALA A 68 18.95 -2.88 6.61
N PHE A 69 18.10 -3.21 5.65
CA PHE A 69 17.05 -4.22 5.86
C PHE A 69 17.71 -5.55 6.25
N SER A 70 17.05 -6.28 7.14
CA SER A 70 17.64 -7.44 7.83
C SER A 70 18.11 -8.56 6.92
N ASP A 71 17.47 -8.71 5.75
CA ASP A 71 17.74 -9.74 4.75
C ASP A 71 18.30 -9.20 3.42
N PHE A 72 18.69 -7.92 3.38
CA PHE A 72 19.20 -7.29 2.17
C PHE A 72 20.31 -6.28 2.48
N PRO A 73 21.57 -6.70 2.61
CA PRO A 73 22.67 -5.78 2.88
C PRO A 73 22.93 -4.84 1.68
N PRO A 74 23.29 -3.57 1.90
CA PRO A 74 23.73 -2.67 0.83
C PRO A 74 24.95 -3.21 0.08
N PRO A 75 25.14 -2.87 -1.21
CA PRO A 75 26.30 -3.31 -1.98
C PRO A 75 27.64 -3.00 -1.30
N LYS A 76 28.63 -3.87 -1.52
CA LYS A 76 29.94 -3.78 -0.86
C LYS A 76 30.66 -2.47 -1.21
N GLU A 77 30.52 -2.02 -2.44
CA GLU A 77 31.09 -0.80 -3.01
C GLU A 77 30.44 0.49 -2.50
N PHE A 78 29.25 0.42 -1.88
CA PHE A 78 28.63 1.62 -1.31
C PHE A 78 29.44 2.12 -0.10
N PRO A 79 29.54 3.43 0.10
CA PRO A 79 30.26 4.00 1.23
C PRO A 79 29.55 3.67 2.55
N ASN A 80 30.32 3.60 3.66
CA ASN A 80 29.75 3.33 4.98
C ASN A 80 28.68 4.34 5.38
N PHE A 81 28.86 5.62 5.06
CA PHE A 81 27.83 6.65 5.22
C PHE A 81 27.37 7.09 3.84
N MET A 82 26.17 6.69 3.47
CA MET A 82 25.63 6.90 2.12
C MET A 82 25.08 8.33 1.95
N PRO A 83 25.43 9.04 0.86
CA PRO A 83 24.68 10.22 0.46
C PRO A 83 23.23 9.84 0.14
N HIS A 84 22.31 10.79 0.21
CA HIS A 84 20.89 10.53 -0.01
C HIS A 84 20.59 9.79 -1.34
N SER A 85 21.35 10.07 -2.40
CA SER A 85 21.23 9.41 -3.69
C SER A 85 21.57 7.92 -3.64
N LYS A 86 22.57 7.52 -2.85
CA LYS A 86 22.93 6.11 -2.64
C LYS A 86 21.95 5.39 -1.71
N VAL A 87 21.34 6.10 -0.76
CA VAL A 87 20.22 5.54 0.03
C VAL A 87 19.02 5.25 -0.87
N LEU A 88 18.67 6.19 -1.77
CA LEU A 88 17.59 5.98 -2.75
C LEU A 88 17.92 4.82 -3.71
N GLU A 89 19.17 4.73 -4.19
CA GLU A 89 19.62 3.62 -5.04
C GLU A 89 19.48 2.28 -4.31
N TYR A 90 19.85 2.20 -3.03
CA TYR A 90 19.63 1.01 -2.21
C TYR A 90 18.13 0.64 -2.09
N PHE A 91 17.25 1.62 -1.90
CA PHE A 91 15.79 1.36 -1.89
C PHE A 91 15.25 0.88 -3.23
N ARG A 92 15.79 1.38 -4.35
CA ARG A 92 15.44 0.88 -5.69
C ARG A 92 15.89 -0.57 -5.88
N LEU A 93 17.12 -0.90 -5.47
CA LEU A 93 17.63 -2.27 -5.51
C LEU A 93 16.77 -3.21 -4.66
N TYR A 94 16.33 -2.77 -3.48
CA TYR A 94 15.41 -3.53 -2.62
C TYR A 94 14.05 -3.72 -3.30
N ALA A 95 13.46 -2.66 -3.85
CA ALA A 95 12.17 -2.72 -4.53
C ALA A 95 12.19 -3.61 -5.78
N GLU A 96 13.29 -3.60 -6.54
CA GLU A 96 13.50 -4.47 -7.69
C GLU A 96 13.66 -5.93 -7.26
N LYS A 97 14.53 -6.20 -6.27
CA LYS A 97 14.83 -7.55 -5.78
C LYS A 97 13.58 -8.29 -5.31
N PHE A 98 12.68 -7.58 -4.63
CA PHE A 98 11.44 -8.13 -4.07
C PHE A 98 10.19 -7.80 -4.89
N GLN A 99 10.34 -7.23 -6.10
CA GLN A 99 9.25 -6.93 -7.05
C GLN A 99 8.13 -6.06 -6.43
N LEU A 100 8.50 -5.06 -5.64
CA LEU A 100 7.54 -4.27 -4.84
C LEU A 100 6.79 -3.22 -5.67
N LEU A 101 7.38 -2.76 -6.78
CA LEU A 101 6.86 -1.62 -7.55
C LEU A 101 5.46 -1.86 -8.15
N GLN A 102 5.12 -3.10 -8.49
CA GLN A 102 3.80 -3.45 -9.03
C GLN A 102 2.64 -3.24 -8.04
N HIS A 103 2.96 -3.13 -6.75
CA HIS A 103 1.99 -2.89 -5.67
C HIS A 103 1.84 -1.40 -5.34
N ILE A 104 2.48 -0.49 -6.11
CA ILE A 104 2.49 0.95 -5.82
C ILE A 104 1.74 1.71 -6.90
N ARG A 105 0.80 2.56 -6.47
CA ARG A 105 0.16 3.58 -7.31
C ARG A 105 0.77 4.94 -7.02
N PHE A 106 1.62 5.40 -7.95
CA PHE A 106 2.24 6.71 -7.91
C PHE A 106 1.24 7.83 -8.23
N ASN A 107 1.63 9.07 -7.93
CA ASN A 107 0.81 10.28 -8.10
C ASN A 107 -0.59 10.14 -7.49
N THR A 108 -0.73 9.33 -6.44
CA THR A 108 -2.00 8.99 -5.81
C THR A 108 -1.92 9.36 -4.34
N GLU A 109 -2.56 10.47 -3.98
CA GLU A 109 -2.56 11.01 -2.62
C GLU A 109 -3.73 10.44 -1.82
N VAL A 110 -3.47 9.92 -0.63
CA VAL A 110 -4.54 9.53 0.31
C VAL A 110 -5.04 10.78 1.03
N VAL A 111 -6.30 11.12 0.80
CA VAL A 111 -6.92 12.35 1.35
C VAL A 111 -7.76 12.10 2.59
N SER A 112 -8.32 10.90 2.75
CA SER A 112 -9.14 10.54 3.92
C SER A 112 -9.16 9.02 4.10
N ILE A 113 -9.13 8.57 5.35
CA ILE A 113 -9.27 7.18 5.77
C ILE A 113 -10.35 7.15 6.84
N ARG A 114 -11.42 6.41 6.59
CA ARG A 114 -12.55 6.28 7.50
C ARG A 114 -12.85 4.83 7.79
N ARG A 115 -13.38 4.56 8.98
CA ARG A 115 -13.95 3.26 9.28
C ARG A 115 -15.30 3.17 8.58
N GLY A 116 -15.43 2.23 7.65
CA GLY A 116 -16.71 1.96 6.99
C GLY A 116 -17.62 1.14 7.89
N GLU A 117 -18.90 1.50 7.93
CA GLU A 117 -19.95 0.58 8.37
C GLU A 117 -20.26 -0.37 7.22
N ARG A 118 -20.32 -1.68 7.46
CA ARG A 118 -20.75 -2.62 6.44
C ARG A 118 -22.29 -2.59 6.32
N THR A 119 -22.84 -1.42 5.99
CA THR A 119 -24.20 -1.33 5.45
C THR A 119 -24.06 -1.41 3.95
N PHE A 120 -24.45 -2.54 3.36
CA PHE A 120 -24.77 -2.56 1.93
C PHE A 120 -26.15 -1.90 1.81
N PRO A 121 -26.28 -0.66 1.33
CA PRO A 121 -27.59 -0.15 0.94
C PRO A 121 -27.92 -0.89 -0.36
N ASP A 122 -28.86 -1.84 -0.29
CA ASP A 122 -29.51 -2.47 -1.44
C ASP A 122 -28.62 -2.91 -2.61
N LYS A 123 -28.19 -4.18 -2.60
CA LYS A 123 -27.99 -5.10 -3.76
C LYS A 123 -27.66 -4.51 -5.15
N LYS A 124 -26.96 -3.39 -5.28
CA LYS A 124 -26.56 -2.77 -6.55
C LYS A 124 -25.20 -2.11 -6.34
N LEU A 125 -24.29 -2.44 -7.25
CA LEU A 125 -22.89 -1.99 -7.33
C LEU A 125 -21.90 -2.68 -6.38
N GLN A 126 -21.46 -3.87 -6.81
CA GLN A 126 -20.09 -4.31 -6.60
C GLN A 126 -19.34 -4.14 -7.93
N VAL A 127 -18.52 -3.10 -8.05
CA VAL A 127 -17.58 -3.01 -9.17
C VAL A 127 -16.40 -3.93 -8.84
N CYS A 128 -16.38 -5.11 -9.45
CA CYS A 128 -15.19 -5.95 -9.50
C CYS A 128 -14.20 -5.36 -10.52
N GLU A 129 -12.97 -5.25 -10.07
CA GLU A 129 -11.74 -4.78 -10.70
C GLU A 129 -11.67 -4.80 -12.25
N GLN A 130 -11.33 -3.64 -12.82
CA GLN A 130 -10.79 -3.50 -14.17
C GLN A 130 -9.36 -4.08 -14.19
N LEU A 131 -9.18 -5.29 -14.73
CA LEU A 131 -7.88 -5.75 -15.17
C LEU A 131 -7.62 -5.15 -16.56
N LEU A 132 -6.82 -4.08 -16.63
CA LEU A 132 -6.26 -3.62 -17.90
C LEU A 132 -5.22 -4.65 -18.36
N GLY A 133 -5.65 -5.61 -19.16
CA GLY A 133 -4.74 -6.46 -19.94
C GLY A 133 -4.11 -5.67 -21.09
N ASP A 134 -2.90 -6.06 -21.49
CA ASP A 134 -2.18 -5.45 -22.61
C ASP A 134 -3.05 -5.40 -23.88
N LYS A 135 -3.26 -4.18 -24.41
CA LYS A 135 -3.90 -3.87 -25.70
C LYS A 135 -5.31 -4.44 -25.91
N GLY A 136 -6.34 -3.62 -25.64
CA GLY A 136 -7.66 -3.75 -26.27
C GLY A 136 -8.63 -4.80 -25.71
N ASN A 137 -8.26 -5.59 -24.70
CA ASN A 137 -9.11 -6.63 -24.13
C ASN A 137 -9.53 -6.33 -22.69
N VAL A 138 -10.84 -6.31 -22.43
CA VAL A 138 -11.42 -6.13 -21.09
C VAL A 138 -12.03 -7.46 -20.65
N ARG A 139 -11.56 -8.02 -19.52
CA ARG A 139 -12.11 -9.25 -18.94
C ARG A 139 -12.62 -8.99 -17.54
N THR A 140 -13.86 -9.39 -17.27
CA THR A 140 -14.49 -9.31 -15.95
C THR A 140 -14.86 -10.71 -15.48
N GLY A 141 -14.52 -11.02 -14.22
CA GLY A 141 -14.76 -12.32 -13.60
C GLY A 141 -15.68 -12.19 -12.38
N CYS A 142 -16.68 -13.07 -12.25
CA CYS A 142 -17.61 -13.11 -11.11
C CYS A 142 -17.84 -14.55 -10.64
N CYS A 143 -17.67 -14.81 -9.33
CA CYS A 143 -17.71 -16.18 -8.78
C CYS A 143 -18.69 -16.34 -7.60
N ARG A 144 -19.81 -15.61 -7.58
CA ARG A 144 -20.84 -15.73 -6.52
C ARG A 144 -22.25 -15.73 -7.11
N ASN A 145 -23.21 -16.21 -6.34
CA ASN A 145 -24.63 -16.26 -6.71
C ASN A 145 -25.28 -14.88 -6.57
N ASN A 146 -26.37 -14.62 -7.32
CA ASN A 146 -27.13 -13.36 -7.34
C ASN A 146 -26.32 -12.12 -7.78
N ILE A 147 -25.65 -12.21 -8.93
CA ILE A 147 -24.81 -11.12 -9.46
C ILE A 147 -25.46 -10.50 -10.69
N THR A 148 -25.42 -9.16 -10.78
CA THR A 148 -25.57 -8.43 -12.05
C THR A 148 -24.20 -7.92 -12.46
N ALA A 149 -23.63 -8.47 -13.53
CA ALA A 149 -22.35 -8.08 -14.11
C ALA A 149 -22.62 -7.23 -15.36
N GLY A 150 -22.39 -5.93 -15.28
CA GLY A 150 -22.46 -5.01 -16.42
C GLY A 150 -21.23 -4.13 -16.47
N PHE A 151 -20.71 -3.86 -17.67
CA PHE A 151 -19.65 -2.90 -17.89
C PHE A 151 -20.02 -1.98 -19.06
N GLN A 152 -19.53 -0.73 -19.02
CA GLN A 152 -19.68 0.24 -20.10
C GLN A 152 -18.35 0.42 -20.84
N CYS A 153 -18.35 0.13 -22.15
CA CYS A 153 -17.18 0.25 -23.01
C CYS A 153 -17.43 1.24 -24.16
N PRO A 154 -16.92 2.48 -24.08
CA PRO A 154 -17.10 3.51 -25.11
C PRO A 154 -15.92 3.58 -26.12
N TYR A 155 -15.18 2.48 -26.34
CA TYR A 155 -13.97 2.47 -27.17
C TYR A 155 -14.07 1.49 -28.34
N ASP A 156 -13.45 1.81 -29.47
CA ASP A 156 -13.39 0.97 -30.67
C ASP A 156 -12.35 -0.17 -30.54
N ASN A 157 -12.55 -1.26 -31.29
CA ASN A 157 -11.68 -2.45 -31.37
C ASN A 157 -11.48 -3.17 -30.03
N VAL A 158 -12.57 -3.41 -29.30
CA VAL A 158 -12.55 -4.04 -27.98
C VAL A 158 -13.09 -5.47 -28.05
N CYS A 159 -12.35 -6.44 -27.51
CA CYS A 159 -12.92 -7.74 -27.16
C CYS A 159 -13.27 -7.74 -25.68
N SER A 160 -14.53 -8.06 -25.39
CA SER A 160 -15.10 -8.03 -24.07
C SER A 160 -15.65 -9.40 -23.70
N GLY A 161 -15.17 -9.94 -22.58
CA GLY A 161 -15.54 -11.27 -22.10
C GLY A 161 -15.89 -11.20 -20.62
N THR A 162 -17.11 -11.63 -20.29
CA THR A 162 -17.58 -11.76 -18.91
C THR A 162 -17.65 -13.23 -18.57
N GLN A 163 -16.77 -13.68 -17.69
CA GLN A 163 -16.75 -15.06 -17.20
C GLN A 163 -17.43 -15.11 -15.83
N CYS A 164 -18.53 -15.85 -15.73
CA CYS A 164 -19.26 -15.96 -14.46
C CYS A 164 -19.53 -17.41 -14.08
N SER A 165 -19.37 -17.71 -12.79
CA SER A 165 -19.69 -19.00 -12.17
C SER A 165 -20.54 -18.77 -10.91
N GLY A 166 -21.75 -19.35 -10.86
CA GLY A 166 -22.72 -19.21 -9.77
C GLY A 166 -24.19 -19.12 -10.25
N ASP A 167 -25.14 -19.25 -9.32
CA ASP A 167 -26.58 -19.27 -9.65
C ASP A 167 -27.19 -17.84 -9.66
N ASN A 168 -28.24 -17.60 -10.47
CA ASN A 168 -28.93 -16.31 -10.61
C ASN A 168 -28.00 -15.17 -11.08
N ILE A 169 -27.52 -15.25 -12.32
CA ILE A 169 -26.57 -14.27 -12.87
C ILE A 169 -27.23 -13.50 -14.01
N SER A 170 -27.18 -12.17 -13.97
CA SER A 170 -27.48 -11.31 -15.12
C SER A 170 -26.18 -10.68 -15.65
N ALA A 171 -25.82 -10.96 -16.90
CA ALA A 171 -24.67 -10.39 -17.59
C ALA A 171 -25.15 -9.45 -18.71
N GLU A 172 -24.99 -8.15 -18.50
CA GLU A 172 -25.54 -7.08 -19.37
C GLU A 172 -24.43 -6.11 -19.80
N PRO A 173 -23.53 -6.50 -20.72
CA PRO A 173 -22.50 -5.61 -21.22
C PRO A 173 -23.10 -4.52 -22.13
N GLN A 174 -22.68 -3.28 -21.92
CA GLN A 174 -23.14 -2.09 -22.67
C GLN A 174 -21.95 -1.52 -23.45
N CYS A 175 -21.96 -1.63 -24.78
CA CYS A 175 -20.82 -1.21 -25.61
C CYS A 175 -21.27 -0.24 -26.71
N SER A 176 -20.48 0.80 -26.98
CA SER A 176 -20.84 1.88 -27.93
C SER A 176 -19.65 2.34 -28.80
N GLY A 177 -19.08 1.42 -29.57
CA GLY A 177 -17.89 1.65 -30.41
C GLY A 177 -17.82 0.69 -31.59
N ASP A 178 -16.87 0.87 -32.49
CA ASP A 178 -16.75 0.05 -33.71
C ASP A 178 -15.90 -1.21 -33.50
N ASN A 179 -16.20 -2.33 -34.19
CA ASN A 179 -15.48 -3.62 -34.12
C ASN A 179 -15.44 -4.23 -32.71
N ILE A 180 -16.62 -4.56 -32.15
CA ILE A 180 -16.75 -5.13 -30.80
C ILE A 180 -17.01 -6.64 -30.88
N SER A 181 -16.29 -7.43 -30.07
CA SER A 181 -16.71 -8.79 -29.72
C SER A 181 -17.18 -8.84 -28.26
N ALA A 182 -18.39 -9.34 -28.02
CA ALA A 182 -18.97 -9.49 -26.69
C ALA A 182 -19.38 -10.96 -26.45
N GLU A 183 -18.61 -11.66 -25.62
CA GLU A 183 -18.75 -13.11 -25.39
C GLU A 183 -18.91 -13.40 -23.88
N PRO A 184 -20.12 -13.22 -23.31
CA PRO A 184 -20.38 -13.66 -21.95
C PRO A 184 -20.38 -15.20 -21.89
N GLN A 185 -19.57 -15.74 -21.00
CA GLN A 185 -19.41 -17.17 -20.75
C GLN A 185 -19.89 -17.44 -19.32
N CYS A 186 -21.05 -18.06 -19.19
CA CYS A 186 -21.65 -18.30 -17.89
C CYS A 186 -21.87 -19.80 -17.66
N SER A 187 -21.45 -20.27 -16.49
CA SER A 187 -21.68 -21.63 -16.03
C SER A 187 -22.53 -21.61 -14.76
N ASP A 188 -23.63 -22.37 -14.76
CA ASP A 188 -24.60 -22.65 -13.67
C ASP A 188 -26.07 -22.24 -13.99
N GLU A 189 -26.99 -22.24 -13.02
CA GLU A 189 -28.46 -22.17 -13.24
C GLU A 189 -29.03 -20.72 -13.16
N ASN A 190 -30.14 -20.44 -13.85
CA ASN A 190 -30.84 -19.14 -13.87
C ASN A 190 -29.97 -17.98 -14.40
N ILE A 191 -29.61 -18.03 -15.69
CA ILE A 191 -28.72 -17.04 -16.31
C ILE A 191 -29.49 -16.15 -17.30
N SER A 192 -29.33 -14.83 -17.18
CA SER A 192 -29.70 -13.85 -18.21
C SER A 192 -28.43 -13.27 -18.82
N ALA A 193 -28.21 -13.42 -20.12
CA ALA A 193 -27.07 -12.85 -20.82
C ALA A 193 -27.58 -11.95 -21.95
N GLU A 194 -27.55 -10.64 -21.71
CA GLU A 194 -28.15 -9.64 -22.59
C GLU A 194 -27.14 -8.56 -23.03
N PRO A 195 -26.29 -8.85 -24.02
CA PRO A 195 -25.39 -7.86 -24.57
C PRO A 195 -26.17 -6.77 -25.33
N GLN A 196 -25.85 -5.53 -24.99
CA GLN A 196 -26.46 -4.31 -25.52
C GLN A 196 -25.37 -3.49 -26.19
N CYS A 197 -25.30 -3.57 -27.52
CA CYS A 197 -24.21 -2.98 -28.28
C CYS A 197 -24.76 -2.04 -29.37
N SER A 198 -24.20 -0.83 -29.46
CA SER A 198 -24.46 0.12 -30.55
C SER A 198 -23.23 0.27 -31.44
N ASP A 199 -23.46 0.70 -32.69
CA ASP A 199 -22.47 1.13 -33.71
C ASP A 199 -22.15 0.10 -34.83
N TYR A 200 -20.89 -0.10 -35.30
CA TYR A 200 -20.58 -0.90 -36.51
C TYR A 200 -19.75 -2.17 -36.22
N ASN A 201 -20.02 -3.27 -36.95
CA ASN A 201 -19.30 -4.57 -36.88
C ASN A 201 -19.29 -5.20 -35.47
N ILE A 202 -20.43 -5.72 -35.04
CA ILE A 202 -20.61 -6.31 -33.70
C ILE A 202 -20.77 -7.83 -33.80
N SER A 203 -19.98 -8.56 -33.00
CA SER A 203 -20.13 -9.99 -32.76
C SER A 203 -20.56 -10.22 -31.32
N ALA A 204 -21.74 -10.81 -31.09
CA ALA A 204 -22.24 -11.12 -29.77
C ALA A 204 -22.56 -12.62 -29.68
N GLU A 205 -21.81 -13.35 -28.83
CA GLU A 205 -21.96 -14.80 -28.69
C GLU A 205 -22.09 -15.20 -27.21
N PRO A 206 -23.30 -15.13 -26.62
CA PRO A 206 -23.53 -15.68 -25.29
C PRO A 206 -23.44 -17.21 -25.29
N GLN A 207 -22.60 -17.76 -24.42
CA GLN A 207 -22.47 -19.21 -24.21
C GLN A 207 -22.89 -19.55 -22.78
N CYS A 208 -23.95 -20.37 -22.64
CA CYS A 208 -24.51 -20.77 -21.35
C CYS A 208 -24.64 -22.31 -21.28
N SER A 209 -24.33 -22.90 -20.12
CA SER A 209 -24.11 -24.36 -20.01
C SER A 209 -25.12 -25.16 -19.16
N LYS A 210 -26.10 -24.55 -18.45
CA LYS A 210 -27.13 -25.27 -17.64
C LYS A 210 -28.54 -24.61 -17.68
N ASP A 211 -29.53 -25.24 -17.04
CA ASP A 211 -31.00 -25.01 -17.13
C ASP A 211 -31.49 -23.56 -16.82
N GLU A 212 -32.63 -23.18 -17.42
CA GLU A 212 -33.33 -21.87 -17.32
C GLU A 212 -32.49 -20.66 -17.78
N THR A 213 -32.38 -20.47 -19.11
CA THR A 213 -31.54 -19.43 -19.72
C THR A 213 -32.33 -18.45 -20.58
N ASN A 214 -32.06 -17.14 -20.41
CA ASN A 214 -32.49 -16.06 -21.29
C ASN A 214 -31.24 -15.48 -21.99
N ALA A 215 -31.16 -15.62 -23.31
CA ALA A 215 -30.10 -15.04 -24.12
C ALA A 215 -30.71 -14.14 -25.20
N GLU A 216 -30.78 -12.82 -24.92
CA GLU A 216 -31.30 -11.83 -25.84
C GLU A 216 -30.23 -10.81 -26.25
N THR A 217 -30.00 -10.65 -27.56
CA THR A 217 -29.10 -9.60 -28.07
C THR A 217 -29.92 -8.44 -28.63
N GLN A 218 -29.68 -7.22 -28.15
CA GLN A 218 -30.29 -6.00 -28.69
C GLN A 218 -29.21 -5.10 -29.30
N GLY A 219 -29.43 -4.66 -30.53
CA GLY A 219 -28.47 -3.84 -31.26
C GLY A 219 -29.10 -2.82 -32.20
N SER A 220 -28.46 -1.65 -32.31
CA SER A 220 -28.86 -0.59 -33.24
C SER A 220 -27.75 -0.29 -34.26
N LEU A 221 -28.04 -0.64 -35.53
CA LEU A 221 -27.28 -0.39 -36.78
C LEU A 221 -26.28 -1.50 -37.24
N THR A 222 -25.66 -1.33 -38.41
CA THR A 222 -25.32 -2.33 -39.48
C THR A 222 -24.21 -3.37 -39.19
N ASN A 223 -24.34 -4.59 -39.75
CA ASN A 223 -23.45 -5.78 -39.62
C ASN A 223 -23.41 -6.42 -38.22
N ILE A 224 -24.45 -7.18 -37.86
CA ILE A 224 -24.55 -7.91 -36.59
C ILE A 224 -24.51 -9.44 -36.84
N ILE A 225 -23.59 -10.13 -36.16
CA ILE A 225 -23.61 -11.59 -35.99
C ILE A 225 -24.00 -11.89 -34.54
N ALA A 226 -25.15 -12.52 -34.36
CA ALA A 226 -25.65 -12.95 -33.05
C ALA A 226 -25.78 -14.49 -33.08
N LEU A 227 -24.99 -15.16 -32.27
CA LEU A 227 -24.95 -16.62 -32.16
C LEU A 227 -25.19 -17.03 -30.70
N SER A 228 -26.30 -17.71 -30.44
CA SER A 228 -26.58 -18.29 -29.12
C SER A 228 -26.30 -19.80 -29.14
N HIS A 229 -25.57 -20.29 -28.13
CA HIS A 229 -25.35 -21.72 -27.90
C HIS A 229 -25.80 -22.09 -26.49
N CYS A 230 -26.78 -22.99 -26.42
CA CYS A 230 -27.41 -23.43 -25.18
C CYS A 230 -27.45 -24.97 -25.16
N HIS A 231 -27.01 -25.56 -24.04
CA HIS A 231 -26.82 -27.01 -23.92
C HIS A 231 -27.93 -27.78 -23.18
N GLN A 232 -28.86 -27.14 -22.43
CA GLN A 232 -29.90 -27.81 -21.60
C GLN A 232 -31.28 -27.09 -21.54
N ASN A 233 -32.26 -27.56 -20.75
CA ASN A 233 -33.73 -27.39 -20.92
C ASN A 233 -34.28 -25.99 -20.54
N ASN A 234 -35.48 -25.62 -21.06
CA ASN A 234 -36.21 -24.36 -20.80
C ASN A 234 -35.41 -23.09 -21.16
N THR A 235 -35.26 -22.82 -22.46
CA THR A 235 -34.46 -21.69 -22.97
C THR A 235 -35.32 -20.70 -23.76
N ASN A 236 -35.21 -19.40 -23.45
CA ASN A 236 -35.67 -18.31 -24.33
C ASN A 236 -34.45 -17.73 -25.06
N ALA A 237 -34.44 -17.81 -26.39
CA ALA A 237 -33.39 -17.24 -27.22
C ALA A 237 -34.03 -16.28 -28.24
N GLY A 238 -33.58 -15.02 -28.24
CA GLY A 238 -34.16 -13.97 -29.07
C GLY A 238 -33.12 -12.99 -29.58
N SER A 239 -33.32 -12.43 -30.77
CA SER A 239 -32.55 -11.28 -31.24
C SER A 239 -33.51 -10.19 -31.68
N GLN A 240 -33.35 -8.99 -31.13
CA GLN A 240 -34.08 -7.80 -31.57
C GLN A 240 -33.09 -6.85 -32.26
N CYS A 241 -33.19 -6.76 -33.58
CA CYS A 241 -32.27 -5.96 -34.40
C CYS A 241 -33.06 -5.02 -35.31
N SER A 242 -32.65 -3.74 -35.34
CA SER A 242 -33.32 -2.68 -36.10
C SER A 242 -32.63 -2.28 -37.42
N SER A 243 -31.71 -3.10 -37.95
CA SER A 243 -30.73 -2.70 -38.98
C SER A 243 -30.65 -3.57 -40.24
N ARG A 244 -29.82 -3.16 -41.23
CA ARG A 244 -29.58 -3.84 -42.53
C ARG A 244 -28.40 -4.84 -42.41
N ASP A 245 -28.44 -5.91 -43.20
CA ASP A 245 -27.40 -6.96 -43.31
C ASP A 245 -27.11 -7.68 -41.96
N THR A 246 -28.07 -8.49 -41.50
CA THR A 246 -27.99 -9.26 -40.24
C THR A 246 -28.06 -10.76 -40.49
N SER A 247 -27.28 -11.54 -39.73
CA SER A 247 -27.27 -13.02 -39.80
C SER A 247 -27.41 -13.65 -38.40
N PRO A 248 -28.61 -13.59 -37.78
CA PRO A 248 -28.85 -14.24 -36.50
C PRO A 248 -29.01 -15.75 -36.69
N VAL A 249 -28.25 -16.54 -35.93
CA VAL A 249 -28.35 -18.00 -35.94
C VAL A 249 -28.38 -18.52 -34.51
N SER A 250 -29.45 -19.23 -34.14
CA SER A 250 -29.59 -19.86 -32.83
C SER A 250 -29.33 -21.36 -32.96
N ARG A 251 -28.37 -21.91 -32.20
CA ARG A 251 -28.12 -23.36 -32.13
C ARG A 251 -28.38 -23.86 -30.71
N CYS A 252 -29.39 -24.70 -30.55
CA CYS A 252 -29.83 -25.19 -29.24
C CYS A 252 -30.00 -26.71 -29.26
N SER A 253 -29.58 -27.41 -28.20
CA SER A 253 -29.54 -28.88 -28.20
C SER A 253 -30.63 -29.62 -27.41
N SER A 254 -31.70 -29.00 -26.88
CA SER A 254 -32.76 -29.75 -26.14
C SER A 254 -34.18 -29.13 -26.14
N ASP A 255 -35.09 -29.67 -25.30
CA ASP A 255 -36.56 -29.51 -25.28
C ASP A 255 -37.07 -28.14 -24.72
N ASN A 256 -38.28 -27.73 -25.17
CA ASN A 256 -39.01 -26.51 -24.77
C ASN A 256 -38.27 -25.19 -25.06
N ILE A 257 -38.20 -24.83 -26.34
CA ILE A 257 -37.59 -23.59 -26.83
C ILE A 257 -38.68 -22.60 -27.26
N ASN A 258 -38.58 -21.36 -26.80
CA ASN A 258 -39.46 -20.26 -27.21
C ASN A 258 -38.62 -19.15 -27.85
N THR A 259 -38.85 -18.87 -29.13
CA THR A 259 -38.11 -17.85 -29.90
C THR A 259 -39.07 -16.82 -30.48
N VAL A 260 -38.84 -15.53 -30.18
CA VAL A 260 -39.63 -14.41 -30.74
C VAL A 260 -38.70 -13.34 -31.32
N PRO A 261 -38.13 -13.56 -32.51
CA PRO A 261 -37.32 -12.54 -33.16
C PRO A 261 -38.19 -11.45 -33.80
N GLN A 262 -37.80 -10.18 -33.63
CA GLN A 262 -38.45 -9.02 -34.26
C GLN A 262 -37.46 -8.24 -35.13
N TYR A 263 -37.79 -8.06 -36.42
CA TYR A 263 -36.92 -7.41 -37.40
C TYR A 263 -37.64 -6.33 -38.23
N SER A 264 -36.93 -5.23 -38.54
CA SER A 264 -37.54 -4.04 -39.16
C SER A 264 -36.92 -3.52 -40.46
N ARG A 265 -35.82 -4.10 -41.01
CA ARG A 265 -35.16 -3.62 -42.26
C ARG A 265 -34.49 -4.73 -43.11
N ASN A 266 -34.15 -4.41 -44.38
CA ASN A 266 -33.77 -5.33 -45.49
C ASN A 266 -32.48 -6.19 -45.32
N ASN A 267 -32.40 -7.32 -46.05
CA ASN A 267 -31.31 -8.32 -46.14
C ASN A 267 -31.08 -9.12 -44.83
N ILE A 268 -31.93 -10.11 -44.58
CA ILE A 268 -31.87 -10.95 -43.38
C ILE A 268 -31.69 -12.42 -43.77
N ASN A 269 -30.67 -13.08 -43.21
CA ASN A 269 -30.48 -14.53 -43.33
C ASN A 269 -30.54 -15.17 -41.94
N ALA A 270 -31.72 -15.67 -41.56
CA ALA A 270 -31.99 -16.20 -40.22
C ALA A 270 -32.13 -17.74 -40.26
N GLY A 271 -31.56 -18.43 -39.27
CA GLY A 271 -31.61 -19.89 -39.20
C GLY A 271 -31.67 -20.43 -37.76
N ILE A 272 -32.43 -21.50 -37.57
CA ILE A 272 -32.53 -22.24 -36.31
C ILE A 272 -32.15 -23.70 -36.56
N GLU A 273 -31.17 -24.22 -35.83
CA GLU A 273 -30.76 -25.63 -35.83
C GLU A 273 -31.01 -26.22 -34.42
N CYS A 274 -31.96 -27.17 -34.30
CA CYS A 274 -32.34 -27.78 -33.02
C CYS A 274 -32.48 -29.31 -33.10
N SER A 275 -32.16 -30.00 -31.99
CA SER A 275 -32.11 -31.47 -31.95
C SER A 275 -33.29 -32.20 -31.28
N SER A 276 -34.30 -31.53 -30.70
CA SER A 276 -35.39 -32.20 -29.92
C SER A 276 -36.77 -31.48 -29.94
N ASP A 277 -37.80 -32.07 -29.29
CA ASP A 277 -39.25 -31.83 -29.44
C ASP A 277 -39.80 -30.58 -28.65
N ASN A 278 -40.97 -30.06 -29.07
CA ASN A 278 -41.69 -28.86 -28.57
C ASN A 278 -41.00 -27.49 -28.80
N ILE A 279 -41.16 -26.97 -30.03
CA ILE A 279 -40.68 -25.64 -30.46
C ILE A 279 -41.88 -24.72 -30.71
N ASN A 280 -41.88 -23.52 -30.10
CA ASN A 280 -42.83 -22.45 -30.39
C ASN A 280 -42.06 -21.30 -31.06
N ASP A 281 -42.29 -21.07 -32.35
CA ASP A 281 -41.58 -20.06 -33.14
C ASP A 281 -42.57 -19.19 -33.92
N THR A 282 -42.50 -17.88 -33.72
CA THR A 282 -43.32 -16.89 -34.44
C THR A 282 -42.48 -15.67 -34.82
N PRO A 283 -41.78 -15.70 -35.97
CA PRO A 283 -41.03 -14.53 -36.45
C PRO A 283 -41.96 -13.46 -37.02
N HIS A 284 -41.72 -12.20 -36.66
CA HIS A 284 -42.41 -11.02 -37.22
C HIS A 284 -41.44 -10.18 -38.07
N CYS A 285 -41.74 -10.06 -39.38
CA CYS A 285 -40.90 -9.38 -40.36
C CYS A 285 -41.69 -8.33 -41.17
N SER A 286 -41.07 -7.19 -41.46
CA SER A 286 -41.75 -6.04 -42.11
C SER A 286 -41.11 -5.51 -43.40
N SER A 287 -40.10 -6.18 -43.99
CA SER A 287 -39.38 -5.64 -45.17
C SER A 287 -38.75 -6.69 -46.12
N ASP A 288 -38.14 -6.22 -47.22
CA ASP A 288 -37.71 -6.99 -48.41
C ASP A 288 -36.44 -7.86 -48.24
N ASN A 289 -36.33 -8.95 -49.03
CA ASN A 289 -35.22 -9.93 -49.12
C ASN A 289 -34.90 -10.69 -47.81
N ILE A 290 -35.72 -11.71 -47.51
CA ILE A 290 -35.56 -12.57 -46.34
C ILE A 290 -35.34 -14.02 -46.79
N SER A 291 -34.29 -14.68 -46.29
CA SER A 291 -34.13 -16.13 -46.34
C SER A 291 -34.16 -16.70 -44.93
N ALA A 292 -35.16 -17.54 -44.64
CA ALA A 292 -35.32 -18.22 -43.36
C ALA A 292 -35.31 -19.74 -43.59
N GLY A 293 -34.46 -20.46 -42.85
CA GLY A 293 -34.34 -21.92 -42.93
C GLY A 293 -34.44 -22.57 -41.54
N LEU A 294 -35.28 -23.60 -41.42
CA LEU A 294 -35.45 -24.38 -40.19
C LEU A 294 -34.94 -25.81 -40.43
N GLN A 295 -34.01 -26.30 -39.60
CA GLN A 295 -33.59 -27.71 -39.60
C GLN A 295 -33.78 -28.30 -38.20
N CYS A 296 -34.75 -29.23 -38.09
CA CYS A 296 -35.09 -29.94 -36.85
C CYS A 296 -35.11 -31.46 -37.11
N SER A 297 -34.66 -32.26 -36.13
CA SER A 297 -34.55 -33.71 -36.27
C SER A 297 -35.80 -34.53 -35.85
N ASN A 298 -36.74 -34.00 -35.05
CA ASN A 298 -38.03 -34.65 -34.68
C ASN A 298 -39.18 -33.61 -34.44
N GLY A 299 -40.47 -34.01 -34.58
CA GLY A 299 -41.67 -33.12 -34.65
C GLY A 299 -42.20 -32.60 -33.29
N CYS A 300 -43.14 -31.66 -33.12
CA CYS A 300 -44.16 -30.98 -33.95
C CYS A 300 -43.95 -29.44 -33.91
N ILE A 301 -44.26 -28.77 -35.02
CA ILE A 301 -44.19 -27.30 -35.18
C ILE A 301 -45.59 -26.72 -34.90
N ASN A 302 -45.70 -25.78 -33.95
CA ASN A 302 -46.91 -24.96 -33.80
C ASN A 302 -46.62 -23.53 -34.29
N ALA A 303 -47.32 -23.15 -35.36
CA ALA A 303 -47.42 -21.83 -36.02
C ALA A 303 -46.54 -21.61 -37.28
N PRO A 304 -47.14 -21.16 -38.42
CA PRO A 304 -46.40 -20.68 -39.58
C PRO A 304 -45.97 -19.19 -39.41
N PRO A 305 -44.87 -18.76 -40.07
CA PRO A 305 -44.37 -17.38 -40.01
C PRO A 305 -45.36 -16.37 -40.60
N GLN A 306 -45.49 -15.20 -39.98
CA GLN A 306 -46.34 -14.09 -40.45
C GLN A 306 -45.49 -13.10 -41.27
N CYS A 307 -45.26 -13.40 -42.56
CA CYS A 307 -44.52 -12.55 -43.50
C CYS A 307 -45.42 -12.02 -44.63
N SER A 308 -45.12 -10.85 -45.20
CA SER A 308 -45.81 -10.34 -46.40
C SER A 308 -45.48 -11.17 -47.66
N PRO A 309 -46.33 -11.21 -48.70
CA PRO A 309 -46.46 -12.38 -49.61
C PRO A 309 -45.37 -12.62 -50.66
N ASP A 310 -44.33 -11.80 -50.74
CA ASP A 310 -43.33 -11.93 -51.80
C ASP A 310 -42.01 -12.47 -51.25
N LEU A 311 -41.58 -13.62 -51.80
CA LEU A 311 -40.23 -14.23 -51.73
C LEU A 311 -40.01 -15.30 -50.62
N ILE A 312 -40.33 -16.57 -50.93
CA ILE A 312 -39.77 -17.75 -50.26
C ILE A 312 -39.05 -18.59 -51.32
N ASN A 313 -37.74 -18.81 -51.16
CA ASN A 313 -36.93 -19.65 -52.05
C ASN A 313 -36.49 -20.92 -51.30
N ASN A 314 -37.12 -22.06 -51.58
CA ASN A 314 -36.78 -23.34 -50.95
C ASN A 314 -35.60 -24.02 -51.68
N GLY A 315 -34.45 -24.11 -51.03
CA GLY A 315 -33.27 -24.86 -51.51
C GLY A 315 -33.43 -26.40 -51.42
N PRO A 316 -32.62 -27.18 -52.15
CA PRO A 316 -32.92 -28.58 -52.46
C PRO A 316 -32.53 -29.57 -51.35
N LYS A 317 -33.39 -30.59 -51.13
CA LYS A 317 -33.11 -31.77 -50.31
C LYS A 317 -31.96 -32.60 -50.90
N ARG A 318 -30.91 -32.89 -50.11
CA ARG A 318 -29.90 -33.91 -50.44
C ARG A 318 -30.09 -35.19 -49.62
N LYS A 319 -29.87 -36.31 -50.31
CA LYS A 319 -30.04 -37.72 -49.91
C LYS A 319 -28.96 -38.21 -48.95
N GLU A 320 -29.33 -39.16 -48.09
CA GLU A 320 -28.44 -40.04 -47.32
C GLU A 320 -27.42 -40.79 -48.20
N PRO A 321 -26.31 -41.25 -47.58
CA PRO A 321 -25.96 -42.65 -47.77
C PRO A 321 -25.59 -43.42 -46.50
N SER A 322 -25.85 -44.72 -46.61
CA SER A 322 -25.75 -45.86 -45.70
C SER A 322 -24.35 -46.43 -45.44
N SER A 323 -24.18 -47.03 -44.24
CA SER A 323 -23.37 -48.22 -43.82
C SER A 323 -22.04 -48.60 -44.53
N PHE A 324 -20.99 -48.96 -43.75
CA PHE A 324 -20.32 -50.29 -43.70
C PHE A 324 -19.05 -50.34 -42.79
N ASN A 325 -19.05 -51.34 -41.89
CA ASN A 325 -18.04 -52.23 -41.27
C ASN A 325 -16.54 -51.94 -41.02
N ASP A 326 -16.12 -52.37 -39.81
CA ASP A 326 -14.94 -53.16 -39.36
C ASP A 326 -13.56 -53.03 -40.05
N VAL A 327 -12.50 -52.88 -39.25
CA VAL A 327 -11.36 -53.84 -39.15
C VAL A 327 -10.64 -53.68 -37.79
N SER A 328 -10.31 -54.82 -37.20
CA SER A 328 -9.54 -55.08 -35.98
C SER A 328 -8.02 -55.03 -36.19
N THR A 329 -7.25 -54.78 -35.13
CA THR A 329 -6.01 -55.54 -34.86
C THR A 329 -5.65 -55.54 -33.36
N ASN A 330 -5.36 -56.75 -32.88
CA ASN A 330 -4.88 -57.13 -31.55
C ASN A 330 -3.46 -56.62 -31.22
N GLY A 331 -3.17 -56.53 -29.92
CA GLY A 331 -1.83 -56.32 -29.37
C GLY A 331 -1.76 -56.61 -27.87
N ASN A 332 -1.73 -57.90 -27.54
CA ASN A 332 -1.72 -58.56 -26.23
C ASN A 332 -0.71 -58.08 -25.15
N LEU A 333 -1.18 -58.20 -23.89
CA LEU A 333 -0.58 -58.84 -22.69
C LEU A 333 0.78 -58.37 -22.13
N ASN A 334 0.80 -57.94 -20.86
CA ASN A 334 1.12 -58.84 -19.74
C ASN A 334 0.83 -58.26 -18.35
N GLN A 335 0.30 -59.13 -17.49
CA GLN A 335 0.01 -58.97 -16.06
C GLN A 335 1.23 -59.34 -15.20
N SER A 336 1.33 -58.75 -14.00
CA SER A 336 1.56 -59.42 -12.68
C SER A 336 1.72 -58.31 -11.61
N ARG A 337 0.85 -58.14 -10.59
CA ARG A 337 0.79 -58.84 -9.27
C ARG A 337 2.19 -59.09 -8.69
N ASN A 338 2.53 -58.86 -7.43
CA ASN A 338 1.79 -58.66 -6.18
C ASN A 338 2.80 -58.24 -5.08
N GLU A 339 2.26 -57.78 -3.95
CA GLU A 339 2.70 -58.02 -2.57
C GLU A 339 3.51 -57.00 -1.75
N ASP A 340 2.91 -56.79 -0.58
CA ASP A 340 3.25 -56.05 0.63
C ASP A 340 4.53 -56.56 1.36
N ILE A 341 5.01 -55.74 2.31
CA ILE A 341 5.30 -56.10 3.73
C ILE A 341 6.53 -55.32 4.30
N ASN A 342 6.27 -54.69 5.46
CA ASN A 342 7.16 -54.35 6.60
C ASN A 342 8.14 -53.16 6.60
N SER A 343 7.81 -52.23 7.50
CA SER A 343 8.70 -51.42 8.36
C SER A 343 9.58 -52.25 9.33
N PRO A 344 10.65 -51.64 9.88
CA PRO A 344 10.73 -51.60 11.35
C PRO A 344 11.28 -50.29 11.96
N SER A 345 10.84 -50.06 13.19
CA SER A 345 11.29 -49.10 14.21
C SER A 345 12.65 -49.45 14.84
N VAL A 346 13.43 -48.45 15.28
CA VAL A 346 14.48 -48.59 16.32
C VAL A 346 14.45 -47.40 17.28
N ALA A 347 14.60 -47.70 18.58
CA ALA A 347 14.47 -46.80 19.73
C ALA A 347 15.81 -46.41 20.40
N ARG A 348 15.79 -45.23 21.04
CA ARG A 348 16.51 -44.69 22.23
C ARG A 348 18.03 -44.91 22.41
N ARG A 349 18.71 -43.80 22.77
CA ARG A 349 19.61 -43.72 23.93
C ARG A 349 19.57 -42.35 24.61
N GLU A 350 19.36 -42.38 25.91
CA GLU A 350 19.45 -41.26 26.87
C GLU A 350 20.93 -40.96 27.17
N THR A 351 21.26 -39.70 27.41
CA THR A 351 22.43 -39.30 28.19
C THR A 351 22.18 -37.96 28.85
N THR A 352 22.17 -37.98 30.17
CA THR A 352 22.04 -36.85 31.10
C THR A 352 23.35 -36.09 31.21
N CYS A 353 23.29 -34.75 31.18
CA CYS A 353 24.29 -33.91 31.83
C CYS A 353 23.64 -32.59 32.27
N GLY A 354 23.79 -32.26 33.56
CA GLY A 354 23.08 -31.19 34.23
C GLY A 354 23.56 -29.80 33.87
N PHE A 355 22.64 -28.82 33.94
CA PHE A 355 22.96 -27.41 33.89
C PHE A 355 22.23 -26.62 34.98
N ILE A 356 23.00 -25.66 35.47
CA ILE A 356 22.85 -24.82 36.64
C ILE A 356 21.69 -23.83 36.47
N SER A 357 20.93 -23.61 37.53
CA SER A 357 19.78 -22.71 37.61
C SER A 357 20.20 -21.23 37.72
N TYR A 358 19.60 -20.38 36.89
CA TYR A 358 19.59 -18.92 37.07
C TYR A 358 18.25 -18.48 37.70
N PRO A 359 18.22 -17.38 38.50
CA PRO A 359 17.08 -17.03 39.33
C PRO A 359 15.88 -16.53 38.50
N LYS A 360 14.71 -17.12 38.77
CA LYS A 360 13.39 -16.70 38.27
C LYS A 360 13.03 -15.32 38.85
N LEU A 361 12.64 -14.37 38.00
CA LEU A 361 11.85 -13.20 38.38
C LEU A 361 10.40 -13.64 38.71
N PRO A 362 9.70 -12.97 39.63
CA PRO A 362 8.53 -13.51 40.30
C PRO A 362 7.30 -13.62 39.38
N ALA A 363 6.58 -14.72 39.53
CA ALA A 363 5.29 -14.97 38.90
C ALA A 363 4.22 -14.00 39.43
N ILE A 364 3.45 -13.42 38.52
CA ILE A 364 2.24 -12.65 38.81
C ILE A 364 1.16 -13.66 39.28
N PRO A 365 0.46 -13.43 40.41
CA PRO A 365 -0.52 -14.38 40.91
C PRO A 365 -1.74 -14.45 39.98
N ASN A 366 -2.18 -15.68 39.69
CA ASN A 366 -3.49 -15.97 39.11
C ASN A 366 -4.59 -15.49 40.06
N VAL A 367 -5.17 -14.34 39.77
CA VAL A 367 -6.48 -13.95 40.29
C VAL A 367 -7.50 -14.34 39.22
N LYS A 368 -8.36 -15.31 39.53
CA LYS A 368 -9.59 -15.52 38.78
C LYS A 368 -10.49 -14.34 39.10
N ASP A 369 -10.76 -13.47 38.12
CA ASP A 369 -11.84 -12.49 38.21
C ASP A 369 -13.18 -13.23 38.10
N PRO A 370 -14.08 -13.13 39.09
CA PRO A 370 -15.41 -13.70 39.04
C PRO A 370 -16.39 -12.65 38.52
N ASP A 371 -16.42 -12.41 37.21
CA ASP A 371 -17.48 -11.64 36.53
C ASP A 371 -17.51 -12.02 35.03
N GLU A 372 -17.61 -13.33 34.72
CA GLU A 372 -18.13 -13.79 33.43
C GLU A 372 -19.67 -13.78 33.49
N MET A 373 -20.26 -12.60 33.33
CA MET A 373 -21.68 -12.51 32.95
C MET A 373 -21.79 -12.80 31.45
N ASN A 374 -22.53 -13.86 31.13
CA ASN A 374 -22.98 -14.24 29.79
C ASN A 374 -23.39 -13.01 28.96
N ILE A 375 -22.63 -12.72 27.91
CA ILE A 375 -23.08 -11.87 26.80
C ILE A 375 -23.53 -12.81 25.69
N ASP A 376 -24.78 -12.63 25.28
CA ASP A 376 -25.46 -13.34 24.21
C ASP A 376 -24.56 -13.63 23.00
N GLN A 377 -24.51 -14.91 22.62
CA GLN A 377 -24.04 -15.34 21.31
C GLN A 377 -25.06 -14.89 20.26
N GLY A 378 -24.84 -13.72 19.67
CA GLY A 378 -25.72 -13.19 18.63
C GLY A 378 -25.21 -11.98 17.84
N ALA A 379 -23.94 -11.59 17.95
CA ALA A 379 -23.37 -10.52 17.13
C ALA A 379 -22.56 -11.13 15.96
N SER A 380 -23.08 -11.00 14.74
CA SER A 380 -22.32 -11.27 13.52
C SER A 380 -21.00 -10.50 13.55
N GLU A 381 -19.85 -11.16 13.31
CA GLU A 381 -18.55 -10.50 13.13
C GLU A 381 -18.64 -9.42 12.04
N GLN A 382 -18.86 -8.17 12.43
CA GLN A 382 -18.67 -7.03 11.55
C GLN A 382 -17.18 -6.90 11.28
N THR A 383 -16.73 -7.44 10.13
CA THR A 383 -15.40 -7.15 9.59
C THR A 383 -15.33 -5.65 9.33
N ALA A 384 -14.70 -4.88 10.22
CA ALA A 384 -14.49 -3.45 10.04
C ALA A 384 -13.61 -3.23 8.80
N GLN A 385 -14.21 -2.72 7.72
CA GLN A 385 -13.49 -2.35 6.51
C GLN A 385 -13.15 -0.85 6.55
N TRP A 386 -12.03 -0.49 5.95
CA TRP A 386 -11.54 0.88 5.85
C TRP A 386 -11.88 1.45 4.48
N GLU A 387 -12.51 2.61 4.47
CA GLU A 387 -12.70 3.46 3.30
C GLU A 387 -11.47 4.35 3.12
N VAL A 388 -10.71 4.12 2.05
CA VAL A 388 -9.52 4.89 1.71
C VAL A 388 -9.82 5.74 0.49
N TRP A 389 -9.95 7.04 0.71
CA TRP A 389 -10.21 8.05 -0.31
C TRP A 389 -8.87 8.51 -0.87
N VAL A 390 -8.71 8.38 -2.18
CA VAL A 390 -7.47 8.73 -2.87
C VAL A 390 -7.74 9.70 -4.01
N LYS A 391 -6.85 10.67 -4.19
CA LYS A 391 -6.86 11.64 -5.27
C LYS A 391 -5.74 11.32 -6.24
N ASP A 392 -6.09 11.04 -7.50
CA ASP A 392 -5.13 10.98 -8.60
C ASP A 392 -4.69 12.41 -8.93
N LYS A 393 -3.42 12.72 -8.73
CA LYS A 393 -2.87 14.06 -8.96
C LYS A 393 -2.67 14.38 -10.44
N THR A 394 -2.66 13.38 -11.31
CA THR A 394 -2.56 13.56 -12.76
C THR A 394 -3.92 13.88 -13.38
N LYS A 395 -4.99 13.22 -12.93
CA LYS A 395 -6.35 13.38 -13.45
C LYS A 395 -7.23 14.32 -12.61
N GLY A 396 -6.86 14.56 -11.35
CA GLY A 396 -7.66 15.31 -10.39
C GLY A 396 -8.86 14.53 -9.82
N SER A 397 -9.14 13.33 -10.31
CA SER A 397 -10.26 12.48 -9.88
C SER A 397 -10.03 11.91 -8.49
N VAL A 398 -11.11 11.78 -7.72
CA VAL A 398 -11.11 11.11 -6.41
C VAL A 398 -11.79 9.76 -6.54
N ALA A 399 -11.19 8.72 -5.95
CA ALA A 399 -11.71 7.37 -5.90
C ALA A 399 -11.69 6.84 -4.46
N VAL A 400 -12.57 5.88 -4.16
CA VAL A 400 -12.66 5.23 -2.85
C VAL A 400 -12.32 3.76 -3.00
N TYR A 401 -11.46 3.27 -2.12
CA TYR A 401 -11.06 1.87 -2.05
C TYR A 401 -11.39 1.30 -0.68
N TYR A 402 -11.80 0.02 -0.65
CA TYR A 402 -12.13 -0.69 0.58
C TYR A 402 -11.04 -1.71 0.92
N PHE A 403 -10.58 -1.67 2.18
CA PHE A 403 -9.51 -2.54 2.68
C PHE A 403 -9.87 -3.17 4.02
N ASP A 404 -9.27 -4.31 4.32
CA ASP A 404 -9.45 -4.96 5.61
C ASP A 404 -8.51 -4.36 6.67
N CYS A 405 -7.34 -3.89 6.26
CA CYS A 405 -6.35 -3.28 7.15
C CYS A 405 -5.63 -2.09 6.49
N VAL A 406 -5.03 -1.21 7.32
CA VAL A 406 -4.30 -0.01 6.89
C VAL A 406 -2.93 0.08 7.59
N LEU A 407 -1.87 0.31 6.82
CA LEU A 407 -0.53 0.67 7.30
C LEU A 407 -0.21 2.11 6.92
N VAL A 408 -0.07 2.98 7.91
CA VAL A 408 0.27 4.39 7.71
C VAL A 408 1.79 4.55 7.69
N CYS A 409 2.35 4.83 6.52
CA CYS A 409 3.79 4.94 6.26
C CYS A 409 4.20 6.34 5.78
N SER A 410 3.40 7.37 6.10
CA SER A 410 3.55 8.76 5.61
C SER A 410 4.77 9.50 6.16
N GLY A 411 5.45 8.94 7.18
CA GLY A 411 6.53 9.61 7.89
C GLY A 411 6.04 10.76 8.78
N HIS A 412 6.99 11.48 9.39
CA HIS A 412 6.71 12.54 10.38
C HIS A 412 7.63 13.77 10.26
N HIS A 413 8.27 13.95 9.10
CA HIS A 413 9.19 15.06 8.78
C HIS A 413 8.72 15.86 7.56
N ALA A 414 7.42 16.13 7.50
CA ALA A 414 6.78 16.81 6.39
C ALA A 414 6.22 18.18 6.81
N ASP A 415 5.47 18.22 7.92
CA ASP A 415 4.85 19.43 8.44
C ASP A 415 5.87 20.25 9.24
N ILE A 416 6.12 21.48 8.81
CA ILE A 416 7.17 22.33 9.38
C ILE A 416 6.74 22.94 10.71
N SER A 417 7.70 23.14 11.61
CA SER A 417 7.50 23.93 12.83
C SER A 417 8.18 25.29 12.66
N MET A 418 7.40 26.35 12.49
CA MET A 418 7.88 27.73 12.34
C MET A 418 7.48 28.54 13.57
N PRO A 419 8.40 28.80 14.52
CA PRO A 419 8.13 29.71 15.62
C PRO A 419 8.12 31.17 15.16
N ASP A 420 7.30 31.98 15.82
CA ASP A 420 7.22 33.42 15.59
C ASP A 420 8.18 34.17 16.53
N PHE A 421 8.87 35.18 15.98
CA PHE A 421 9.75 36.07 16.72
C PHE A 421 9.31 37.54 16.58
N PRO A 422 9.57 38.40 17.58
CA PRO A 422 9.30 39.83 17.48
C PRO A 422 10.04 40.46 16.29
N GLY A 423 9.36 41.31 15.51
CA GLY A 423 9.93 41.98 14.34
C GLY A 423 10.07 41.12 13.07
N GLN A 424 9.68 39.85 13.11
CA GLN A 424 9.87 38.92 11.99
C GLN A 424 9.10 39.35 10.72
N SER A 425 7.94 40.01 10.88
CA SER A 425 7.14 40.53 9.76
C SER A 425 7.77 41.74 9.06
N THR A 426 8.68 42.46 9.72
CA THR A 426 9.36 43.63 9.14
C THR A 426 10.68 43.30 8.45
N PHE A 427 11.20 42.09 8.64
CA PHE A 427 12.45 41.63 8.04
C PHE A 427 12.33 41.58 6.50
N LYS A 428 13.26 42.25 5.81
CA LYS A 428 13.29 42.37 4.35
C LYS A 428 14.03 41.23 3.65
N GLY A 429 14.83 40.46 4.40
CA GLY A 429 15.48 39.25 3.89
C GLY A 429 14.52 38.07 3.75
N ARG A 430 15.06 36.93 3.33
CA ARG A 430 14.28 35.70 3.14
C ARG A 430 14.23 34.90 4.44
N ILE A 431 13.06 34.40 4.82
CA ILE A 431 12.91 33.43 5.91
C ILE A 431 12.42 32.13 5.31
N ILE A 432 13.18 31.06 5.48
CA ILE A 432 12.84 29.73 4.97
C ILE A 432 12.93 28.70 6.08
N HIS A 433 12.16 27.62 5.97
CA HIS A 433 12.39 26.45 6.82
C HIS A 433 13.52 25.59 6.26
N SER A 434 14.22 24.84 7.11
CA SER A 434 15.24 23.87 6.70
C SER A 434 14.75 22.86 5.65
N ARG A 435 13.45 22.54 5.64
CA ARG A 435 12.78 21.72 4.61
C ARG A 435 12.92 22.32 3.21
N ASP A 436 13.01 23.63 3.09
CA ASP A 436 12.96 24.35 1.81
C ASP A 436 14.36 24.74 1.32
N LEU A 437 15.40 24.53 2.13
CA LEU A 437 16.79 24.67 1.70
C LEU A 437 17.19 23.43 0.87
N ARG A 438 17.34 23.59 -0.45
CA ARG A 438 17.75 22.50 -1.36
C ARG A 438 19.25 22.46 -1.57
N ARG A 439 19.82 23.58 -2.01
CA ARG A 439 21.24 23.75 -2.30
C ARG A 439 21.78 25.01 -1.63
N ALA A 440 22.92 24.90 -0.96
CA ALA A 440 23.56 26.05 -0.33
C ALA A 440 24.09 27.09 -1.33
N ASN A 441 24.39 26.68 -2.57
CA ASN A 441 24.94 27.57 -3.60
C ASN A 441 23.93 28.59 -4.12
N GLU A 442 22.63 28.37 -3.94
CA GLU A 442 21.57 29.32 -4.33
C GLU A 442 21.62 30.63 -3.55
N VAL A 443 22.38 30.66 -2.45
CA VAL A 443 22.50 31.80 -1.54
C VAL A 443 23.98 32.17 -1.31
N ALA A 444 24.80 31.98 -2.35
CA ALA A 444 26.22 32.30 -2.32
C ALA A 444 26.47 33.81 -2.13
N GLY A 445 27.51 34.16 -1.39
CA GLY A 445 27.89 35.56 -1.15
C GLY A 445 26.98 36.35 -0.19
N SER A 446 26.06 35.66 0.50
CA SER A 446 25.12 36.24 1.46
C SER A 446 25.47 35.95 2.93
N ARG A 447 24.94 36.73 3.87
CA ARG A 447 25.00 36.46 5.31
C ARG A 447 23.75 35.71 5.77
N HIS A 448 23.96 34.66 6.57
CA HIS A 448 22.92 33.72 6.95
C HIS A 448 22.79 33.59 8.46
N VAL A 449 21.56 33.46 8.95
CA VAL A 449 21.28 33.02 10.33
C VAL A 449 20.57 31.67 10.27
N VAL A 450 21.12 30.65 10.92
CA VAL A 450 20.47 29.34 11.07
C VAL A 450 19.96 29.21 12.50
N VAL A 451 18.67 28.93 12.66
CA VAL A 451 18.00 28.86 13.96
C VAL A 451 17.77 27.40 14.34
N GLY A 452 18.42 26.96 15.41
CA GLY A 452 18.32 25.60 15.92
C GLY A 452 19.54 24.74 15.57
N ILE A 453 19.96 23.93 16.54
CA ILE A 453 21.18 23.10 16.47
C ILE A 453 20.86 21.60 16.41
N GLY A 454 19.80 21.24 15.68
CA GLY A 454 19.55 19.84 15.29
C GLY A 454 20.42 19.41 14.11
N ASN A 455 20.31 18.15 13.69
CA ASN A 455 21.07 17.64 12.54
C ASN A 455 20.90 18.53 11.30
N SER A 456 19.66 18.88 10.95
CA SER A 456 19.37 19.77 9.82
C SER A 456 19.97 21.17 9.99
N GLY A 457 20.00 21.71 11.21
CA GLY A 457 20.58 23.03 11.48
C GLY A 457 22.11 23.03 11.38
N CYS A 458 22.76 21.99 11.90
CA CYS A 458 24.20 21.81 11.74
C CYS A 458 24.59 21.63 10.28
N ASP A 459 23.88 20.77 9.54
CA ASP A 459 24.14 20.52 8.12
C ASP A 459 23.90 21.78 7.27
N ALA A 460 22.81 22.51 7.54
CA ALA A 460 22.54 23.78 6.88
C ALA A 460 23.63 24.81 7.18
N ALA A 461 24.05 24.96 8.44
CA ALA A 461 25.10 25.91 8.82
C ALA A 461 26.43 25.57 8.14
N VAL A 462 26.82 24.29 8.10
CA VAL A 462 28.03 23.84 7.42
C VAL A 462 27.94 24.08 5.92
N ALA A 463 26.83 23.69 5.28
CA ALA A 463 26.65 23.84 3.84
C ALA A 463 26.67 25.33 3.43
N LEU A 464 25.94 26.18 4.16
CA LEU A 464 25.92 27.63 3.93
C LEU A 464 27.28 28.28 4.21
N SER A 465 28.06 27.76 5.15
CA SER A 465 29.41 28.30 5.44
C SER A 465 30.40 28.08 4.30
N GLY A 466 30.15 27.14 3.40
CA GLY A 466 30.96 26.92 2.20
C GLY A 466 30.67 27.89 1.06
N ALA A 467 29.47 28.49 1.03
CA ALA A 467 28.98 29.33 -0.07
C ALA A 467 28.75 30.80 0.33
N GLY A 468 28.41 31.06 1.60
CA GLY A 468 28.06 32.38 2.12
C GLY A 468 29.25 33.22 2.60
N LYS A 469 28.99 34.50 2.89
CA LYS A 469 29.98 35.43 3.50
C LYS A 469 30.21 35.13 4.98
N GLN A 470 29.13 34.88 5.72
CA GLN A 470 29.15 34.59 7.15
C GLN A 470 27.90 33.81 7.54
N VAL A 471 28.05 32.81 8.40
CA VAL A 471 26.92 32.10 9.01
C VAL A 471 26.91 32.33 10.52
N TYR A 472 25.73 32.67 11.04
CA TYR A 472 25.45 32.69 12.48
C TYR A 472 24.55 31.51 12.83
N LEU A 473 24.95 30.67 13.77
CA LEU A 473 24.17 29.52 14.23
C LEU A 473 23.59 29.83 15.62
N SER A 474 22.29 30.10 15.65
CA SER A 474 21.56 30.45 16.88
C SER A 474 21.07 29.19 17.60
N THR A 475 21.36 29.11 18.91
CA THR A 475 20.87 28.04 19.78
C THR A 475 20.53 28.53 21.18
N ARG A 476 19.39 28.07 21.69
CA ARG A 476 18.94 28.34 23.07
C ARG A 476 19.72 27.58 24.13
N ARG A 477 20.19 26.37 23.80
CA ARG A 477 20.62 25.38 24.79
C ARG A 477 22.02 24.82 24.54
N GLY A 478 22.59 25.01 23.35
CA GLY A 478 23.74 24.20 22.92
C GLY A 478 23.34 22.77 22.56
N THR A 479 24.32 21.93 22.23
CA THR A 479 24.12 20.50 21.97
C THR A 479 25.40 19.72 22.21
N TRP A 480 25.24 18.44 22.51
CA TRP A 480 26.34 17.48 22.46
C TRP A 480 26.50 16.99 21.02
N LEU A 481 27.61 17.38 20.39
CA LEU A 481 27.96 17.03 19.03
C LEU A 481 28.75 15.71 18.99
N MET A 482 28.33 14.84 18.10
CA MET A 482 28.94 13.54 17.87
C MET A 482 29.49 13.47 16.44
N GLN A 483 30.64 12.82 16.27
CA GLN A 483 31.20 12.51 14.95
C GLN A 483 30.79 11.10 14.52
N ARG A 484 30.59 10.92 13.21
CA ARG A 484 30.26 9.64 12.57
C ARG A 484 31.38 8.62 12.76
N LEU A 485 32.62 9.08 12.69
CA LEU A 485 33.82 8.25 12.84
C LEU A 485 34.37 8.33 14.27
N GLN A 486 34.78 7.17 14.79
CA GLN A 486 35.43 7.03 16.09
C GLN A 486 36.91 6.66 15.91
N LYS A 487 37.55 6.24 17.00
CA LYS A 487 38.95 5.79 16.98
C LYS A 487 39.17 4.74 15.88
N HIS A 488 40.27 4.89 15.15
CA HIS A 488 40.65 4.06 14.00
C HIS A 488 39.67 4.10 12.81
N GLY A 489 38.78 5.10 12.75
CA GLY A 489 37.86 5.28 11.61
C GLY A 489 36.66 4.33 11.63
N LEU A 490 36.38 3.66 12.76
CA LEU A 490 35.19 2.81 12.89
C LEU A 490 33.91 3.68 12.97
N PRO A 491 32.82 3.32 12.28
CA PRO A 491 31.52 3.97 12.47
C PRO A 491 31.06 3.92 13.93
N ALA A 492 30.54 5.04 14.42
CA ALA A 492 30.20 5.20 15.83
C ALA A 492 29.04 4.31 16.28
N ASP A 493 28.04 4.14 15.44
CA ASP A 493 26.93 3.23 15.66
C ASP A 493 27.40 1.77 15.76
N VAL A 494 28.28 1.31 14.87
CA VAL A 494 28.89 -0.03 14.97
C VAL A 494 29.66 -0.19 16.29
N ALA A 495 30.40 0.84 16.70
CA ALA A 495 31.20 0.81 17.93
C ALA A 495 30.35 0.75 19.21
N TYR A 496 29.23 1.49 19.27
CA TYR A 496 28.45 1.68 20.51
C TYR A 496 27.17 0.87 20.56
N MET A 497 26.53 0.58 19.43
CA MET A 497 25.23 -0.09 19.37
C MET A 497 25.38 -1.62 19.29
N ASN A 498 26.13 -2.19 20.23
CA ASN A 498 26.27 -3.63 20.36
C ASN A 498 25.75 -4.13 21.72
N ARG A 499 25.35 -5.40 21.76
CA ARG A 499 24.71 -6.02 22.93
C ARG A 499 25.61 -6.04 24.17
N VAL A 500 26.93 -6.16 24.01
CA VAL A 500 27.88 -6.18 25.13
C VAL A 500 27.93 -4.80 25.79
N VAL A 501 28.13 -3.74 25.00
CA VAL A 501 28.11 -2.35 25.49
C VAL A 501 26.78 -2.04 26.15
N PHE A 502 25.67 -2.46 25.54
CA PHE A 502 24.34 -2.26 26.11
C PHE A 502 24.14 -3.00 27.44
N ALA A 503 24.57 -4.27 27.53
CA ALA A 503 24.49 -5.05 28.76
C ALA A 503 25.34 -4.47 29.90
N ILE A 504 26.50 -3.89 29.57
CA ILE A 504 27.30 -3.13 30.53
C ILE A 504 26.56 -1.86 30.94
N ALA A 505 26.00 -1.12 29.99
CA ALA A 505 25.31 0.13 30.25
C ALA A 505 24.11 -0.06 31.20
N LEU A 506 23.33 -1.12 31.04
CA LEU A 506 22.20 -1.45 31.93
C LEU A 506 22.60 -1.70 33.39
N ARG A 507 23.86 -2.06 33.66
CA ARG A 507 24.38 -2.33 35.02
C ARG A 507 25.01 -1.10 35.67
N LEU A 508 25.22 -0.02 34.92
CA LEU A 508 25.88 1.18 35.39
C LEU A 508 24.85 2.25 35.78
N PRO A 509 25.05 2.96 36.90
CA PRO A 509 24.27 4.15 37.22
C PRO A 509 24.33 5.20 36.10
N SER A 510 23.22 5.90 35.89
CA SER A 510 23.07 6.92 34.83
C SER A 510 24.12 8.03 34.89
N TRP A 511 24.58 8.42 36.07
CA TRP A 511 25.62 9.44 36.23
C TRP A 511 26.99 8.98 35.69
N ILE A 512 27.32 7.68 35.81
CA ILE A 512 28.56 7.10 35.25
C ILE A 512 28.47 7.12 33.73
N LEU A 513 27.34 6.68 33.17
CA LEU A 513 27.11 6.66 31.73
C LEU A 513 27.22 8.06 31.13
N ASN A 514 26.56 9.04 31.73
CA ASN A 514 26.60 10.42 31.27
C ASN A 514 28.01 11.02 31.40
N LYS A 515 28.73 10.75 32.50
CA LYS A 515 30.11 11.24 32.65
C LYS A 515 31.06 10.60 31.65
N SER A 516 30.92 9.29 31.40
CA SER A 516 31.68 8.57 30.40
C SER A 516 31.42 9.11 28.99
N ALA A 517 30.13 9.30 28.64
CA ALA A 517 29.73 9.89 27.37
C ALA A 517 30.26 11.33 27.21
N GLU A 518 30.15 12.15 28.24
CA GLU A 518 30.69 13.52 28.25
C GLU A 518 32.20 13.53 28.02
N LEU A 519 32.96 12.70 28.75
CA LEU A 519 34.41 12.59 28.59
C LEU A 519 34.79 12.10 27.19
N HIS A 520 34.00 11.19 26.64
CA HIS A 520 34.23 10.66 25.30
C HIS A 520 33.98 11.71 24.21
N LEU A 521 32.84 12.40 24.26
CA LEU A 521 32.49 13.45 23.31
C LEU A 521 33.49 14.62 23.37
N ASN A 522 33.93 15.00 24.57
CA ASN A 522 34.92 16.07 24.74
C ASN A 522 36.32 15.72 24.25
N LYS A 523 36.65 14.42 24.05
CA LYS A 523 37.92 14.04 23.40
C LYS A 523 37.96 14.41 21.92
N ALA A 524 36.81 14.38 21.25
CA ALA A 524 36.71 14.75 19.84
C ALA A 524 36.58 16.27 19.67
N VAL A 525 35.73 16.90 20.48
CA VAL A 525 35.44 18.34 20.42
C VAL A 525 35.24 18.86 21.84
N ASP A 526 36.05 19.82 22.28
CA ASP A 526 35.79 20.49 23.57
C ASP A 526 34.54 21.38 23.45
N HIS A 527 33.42 20.88 23.98
CA HIS A 527 32.13 21.56 23.84
C HIS A 527 32.08 22.87 24.63
N THR A 528 32.91 23.02 25.67
CA THR A 528 32.96 24.26 26.46
C THR A 528 33.72 25.32 25.69
N LEU A 529 34.90 24.96 25.16
CA LEU A 529 35.75 25.85 24.38
C LEU A 529 35.01 26.41 23.16
N TYR A 530 34.27 25.55 22.45
CA TYR A 530 33.52 25.95 21.26
C TYR A 530 32.09 26.44 21.55
N GLY A 531 31.70 26.68 22.81
CA GLY A 531 30.39 27.24 23.15
C GLY A 531 29.18 26.32 22.84
N LEU A 532 29.41 25.03 22.63
CA LEU A 532 28.38 24.03 22.33
C LEU A 532 27.79 23.38 23.58
N ARG A 533 28.49 23.41 24.71
CA ARG A 533 28.14 22.65 25.93
C ARG A 533 26.75 23.03 26.45
N PRO A 534 25.79 22.09 26.47
CA PRO A 534 24.49 22.35 27.04
C PRO A 534 24.47 22.15 28.56
N LYS A 535 23.39 22.62 29.20
CA LYS A 535 23.16 22.41 30.65
C LYS A 535 22.75 20.99 31.01
N HIS A 536 22.19 20.23 30.07
CA HIS A 536 21.74 18.85 30.30
C HIS A 536 22.85 17.83 29.99
N ALA A 537 22.67 16.62 30.50
CA ALA A 537 23.60 15.52 30.26
C ALA A 537 23.54 15.00 28.80
N PRO A 538 24.58 14.31 28.30
CA PRO A 538 24.65 13.82 26.92
C PRO A 538 23.50 12.92 26.49
N LEU A 539 23.10 11.97 27.34
CA LEU A 539 22.08 10.97 27.01
C LEU A 539 20.64 11.49 27.20
N ALA A 540 20.48 12.77 27.55
CA ALA A 540 19.19 13.42 27.77
C ALA A 540 18.60 14.09 26.53
N THR A 541 19.27 13.97 25.38
CA THR A 541 18.82 14.49 24.09
C THR A 541 19.14 13.50 22.99
N HIS A 542 18.37 13.54 21.91
CA HIS A 542 18.79 12.86 20.69
C HIS A 542 20.16 13.39 20.25
N PRO A 543 21.11 12.52 19.86
CA PRO A 543 22.44 12.94 19.43
C PRO A 543 22.36 13.82 18.18
N THR A 544 23.17 14.89 18.17
CA THR A 544 23.40 15.71 16.98
C THR A 544 24.71 15.26 16.35
N VAL A 545 24.67 14.80 15.10
CA VAL A 545 25.82 14.22 14.42
C VAL A 545 26.29 15.18 13.33
N ASN A 546 27.51 15.66 13.42
CA ASN A 546 28.13 16.46 12.36
C ASN A 546 29.67 16.42 12.49
N ASP A 547 30.35 16.07 11.41
CA ASP A 547 31.81 15.91 11.39
C ASP A 547 32.56 17.23 11.14
N GLU A 548 31.92 18.20 10.47
CA GLU A 548 32.55 19.41 9.95
C GLU A 548 32.32 20.66 10.82
N LEU A 549 31.19 20.72 11.52
CA LEU A 549 30.76 21.89 12.29
C LEU A 549 31.83 22.41 13.26
N PRO A 550 32.55 21.56 14.04
CA PRO A 550 33.58 22.05 14.97
C PRO A 550 34.68 22.83 14.25
N ASN A 551 35.10 22.34 13.08
CA ASN A 551 36.13 23.00 12.29
C ASN A 551 35.61 24.32 11.70
N LYS A 552 34.36 24.36 11.24
CA LYS A 552 33.72 25.60 10.76
C LYS A 552 33.58 26.64 11.85
N ILE A 553 33.33 26.24 13.10
CA ILE A 553 33.32 27.12 14.27
C ILE A 553 34.73 27.61 14.58
N ALA A 554 35.71 26.71 14.62
CA ALA A 554 37.11 27.05 14.93
C ALA A 554 37.71 28.05 13.92
N CYS A 555 37.33 27.95 12.64
CA CYS A 555 37.76 28.88 11.59
C CYS A 555 36.94 30.17 11.51
N GLY A 556 35.90 30.35 12.35
CA GLY A 556 35.03 31.53 12.32
C GLY A 556 34.03 31.57 11.16
N HIS A 557 33.99 30.56 10.29
CA HIS A 557 33.01 30.47 9.20
C HIS A 557 31.58 30.30 9.73
N VAL A 558 31.42 29.68 10.91
CA VAL A 558 30.17 29.60 11.66
C VAL A 558 30.38 30.24 13.04
N ILE A 559 29.60 31.26 13.36
CA ILE A 559 29.65 31.94 14.67
C ILE A 559 28.42 31.51 15.46
N LEU A 560 28.63 30.90 16.63
CA LEU A 560 27.52 30.57 17.53
C LEU A 560 26.92 31.84 18.14
N LYS A 561 25.60 31.85 18.25
CA LYS A 561 24.82 32.93 18.88
C LYS A 561 23.79 32.34 19.83
N PRO A 562 23.39 33.09 20.88
CA PRO A 562 22.26 32.71 21.71
C PRO A 562 20.95 32.81 20.90
N ASP A 563 19.82 32.61 21.57
CA ASP A 563 18.51 32.71 20.95
C ASP A 563 18.25 34.09 20.32
N ILE A 564 17.35 34.12 19.35
CA ILE A 564 16.89 35.38 18.76
C ILE A 564 16.04 36.12 19.79
N ASP A 565 16.39 37.39 20.04
CA ASP A 565 15.58 38.33 20.81
C ASP A 565 14.52 38.96 19.91
N SER A 566 14.95 39.50 18.77
CA SER A 566 14.08 40.16 17.78
C SER A 566 14.75 40.26 16.41
N PHE A 567 13.94 40.42 15.38
CA PHE A 567 14.37 40.77 14.03
C PHE A 567 14.37 42.30 13.86
N THR A 568 15.32 42.79 13.07
CA THR A 568 15.30 44.16 12.54
C THR A 568 14.89 44.11 11.06
N GLU A 569 14.81 45.25 10.37
CA GLU A 569 14.46 45.25 8.94
C GLU A 569 15.51 44.51 8.08
N PHE A 570 16.78 44.55 8.47
CA PHE A 570 17.91 44.00 7.70
C PHE A 570 18.81 43.06 8.50
N GLY A 571 18.36 42.59 9.67
CA GLY A 571 19.23 41.85 10.59
C GLY A 571 18.48 41.14 11.70
N VAL A 572 19.26 40.55 12.62
CA VAL A 572 18.76 39.78 13.76
C VAL A 572 19.52 40.19 15.01
N LYS A 573 18.77 40.51 16.07
CA LYS A 573 19.29 40.78 17.40
C LYS A 573 19.18 39.51 18.27
N PHE A 574 20.25 39.18 18.96
CA PHE A 574 20.34 37.98 19.81
C PHE A 574 20.19 38.33 21.29
N GLY A 575 19.90 37.33 22.11
CA GLY A 575 19.66 37.49 23.56
C GLY A 575 20.86 37.99 24.38
N ASP A 576 22.07 38.01 23.82
CA ASP A 576 23.26 38.63 24.43
C ASP A 576 23.40 40.13 24.09
N GLY A 577 22.44 40.70 23.35
CA GLY A 577 22.46 42.08 22.89
C GLY A 577 23.29 42.30 21.61
N THR A 578 23.97 41.26 21.09
CA THR A 578 24.69 41.37 19.81
C THR A 578 23.72 41.38 18.64
N VAL A 579 24.13 42.02 17.54
CA VAL A 579 23.33 42.14 16.31
C VAL A 579 24.13 41.57 15.14
N ALA A 580 23.45 40.81 14.28
CA ALA A 580 23.92 40.49 12.95
C ALA A 580 23.17 41.37 11.95
N ASP A 581 23.86 42.34 11.38
CA ASP A 581 23.34 43.22 10.32
C ASP A 581 23.56 42.61 8.93
N ASP A 582 22.84 43.15 7.95
CA ASP A 582 22.84 42.73 6.54
C ASP A 582 22.59 41.22 6.35
N VAL A 583 21.63 40.66 7.10
CA VAL A 583 21.24 39.26 6.99
C VAL A 583 20.32 39.09 5.79
N ASP A 584 20.76 38.30 4.82
CA ASP A 584 19.99 38.04 3.60
C ASP A 584 18.98 36.91 3.79
N THR A 585 19.34 35.87 4.55
CA THR A 585 18.48 34.70 4.75
C THR A 585 18.54 34.18 6.19
N VAL A 586 17.36 33.88 6.74
CA VAL A 586 17.20 33.14 7.98
C VAL A 586 16.63 31.76 7.69
N VAL A 587 17.36 30.72 8.10
CA VAL A 587 16.97 29.32 7.95
C VAL A 587 16.47 28.79 9.29
N MET A 588 15.17 28.54 9.38
CA MET A 588 14.53 27.93 10.54
C MET A 588 14.74 26.42 10.51
N ALA A 589 15.73 25.93 11.27
CA ALA A 589 15.98 24.50 11.50
C ALA A 589 15.31 24.03 12.81
N THR A 590 14.05 24.41 12.96
CA THR A 590 13.25 24.34 14.18
C THR A 590 12.44 23.05 14.31
N GLY A 591 12.52 22.16 13.32
CA GLY A 591 11.97 20.81 13.35
C GLY A 591 10.60 20.70 12.71
N TYR A 592 9.91 19.60 13.00
CA TYR A 592 8.68 19.20 12.33
C TYR A 592 7.59 18.88 13.34
N LYS A 593 6.34 18.96 12.87
CA LYS A 593 5.15 18.53 13.60
C LYS A 593 4.76 17.13 13.13
N ILE A 594 4.23 16.33 14.06
CA ILE A 594 3.67 15.01 13.78
C ILE A 594 2.16 15.18 13.59
N GLY A 595 1.62 14.60 12.53
CA GLY A 595 0.20 14.65 12.23
C GLY A 595 -0.22 13.60 11.21
N PHE A 596 -1.50 13.25 11.23
CA PHE A 596 -2.12 12.32 10.29
C PHE A 596 -3.39 12.96 9.70
N PRO A 597 -3.25 13.95 8.80
CA PRO A 597 -4.38 14.78 8.36
C PRO A 597 -5.48 14.02 7.60
N PHE A 598 -5.18 12.82 7.13
CA PHE A 598 -6.13 11.92 6.47
C PHE A 598 -6.84 10.97 7.45
N LEU A 599 -6.53 11.01 8.75
CA LEU A 599 -7.22 10.24 9.80
C LEU A 599 -8.03 11.17 10.70
N ASP A 600 -9.17 10.67 11.18
CA ASP A 600 -9.97 11.37 12.18
C ASP A 600 -9.26 11.38 13.55
N GLU A 601 -9.35 12.49 14.27
CA GLU A 601 -8.73 12.66 15.59
C GLU A 601 -9.27 11.66 16.63
N SER A 602 -10.47 11.12 16.43
CA SER A 602 -11.02 10.04 17.27
C SER A 602 -10.25 8.72 17.16
N ILE A 603 -9.52 8.50 16.06
CA ILE A 603 -8.69 7.30 15.86
C ILE A 603 -7.30 7.55 16.46
N ILE A 604 -6.66 8.65 16.07
CA ILE A 604 -5.32 9.02 16.54
C ILE A 604 -5.30 10.50 16.88
N GLU A 605 -5.40 10.78 18.18
CA GLU A 605 -5.19 12.14 18.67
C GLU A 605 -3.68 12.43 18.74
N VAL A 606 -3.27 13.57 18.16
CA VAL A 606 -1.90 14.08 18.26
C VAL A 606 -1.91 15.47 18.88
N LYS A 607 -1.36 15.59 20.10
CA LYS A 607 -1.26 16.85 20.84
C LYS A 607 0.20 17.15 21.16
N GLY A 608 0.74 18.26 20.64
CA GLY A 608 2.13 18.67 20.87
C GLY A 608 3.15 17.59 20.49
N ASN A 609 2.96 16.95 19.33
CA ASN A 609 3.72 15.79 18.84
C ASN A 609 3.65 14.53 19.72
N GLN A 610 2.74 14.46 20.70
CA GLN A 610 2.48 13.25 21.46
C GLN A 610 1.26 12.53 20.90
N SER A 611 1.39 11.22 20.70
CA SER A 611 0.29 10.35 20.30
C SER A 611 0.28 9.09 21.17
N PRO A 612 -0.86 8.66 21.72
CA PRO A 612 -0.96 7.53 22.65
C PRO A 612 -0.96 6.18 21.91
N LEU A 613 0.02 5.95 21.04
CA LEU A 613 0.14 4.72 20.26
C LEU A 613 0.89 3.64 21.05
N TYR A 614 0.28 2.46 21.19
CA TYR A 614 0.96 1.29 21.75
C TYR A 614 2.13 0.89 20.84
N LEU A 615 3.31 0.76 21.45
CA LEU A 615 4.58 0.54 20.75
C LEU A 615 4.88 1.59 19.66
N TYR A 616 4.31 2.79 19.73
CA TYR A 616 4.36 3.81 18.65
C TYR A 616 3.76 3.33 17.32
N MET A 617 2.87 2.34 17.36
CA MET A 617 2.26 1.71 16.18
C MET A 617 0.74 1.65 16.22
N PHE A 618 0.16 1.10 17.29
CA PHE A 618 -1.26 0.73 17.30
C PHE A 618 -2.09 1.70 18.14
N PRO A 619 -3.23 2.22 17.62
CA PRO A 619 -4.19 2.96 18.43
C PRO A 619 -4.87 2.02 19.46
N PRO A 620 -4.71 2.22 20.78
CA PRO A 620 -5.16 1.25 21.78
C PRO A 620 -6.67 1.06 21.83
N ALA A 621 -7.45 2.07 21.46
CA ALA A 621 -8.91 2.04 21.44
C ALA A 621 -9.49 1.31 20.21
N LEU A 622 -8.67 1.02 19.21
CA LEU A 622 -9.13 0.43 17.96
C LEU A 622 -9.31 -1.09 18.09
N THR A 623 -10.56 -1.54 18.03
CA THR A 623 -10.93 -2.96 18.03
C THR A 623 -11.84 -3.27 16.83
N PRO A 624 -11.51 -4.26 15.98
CA PRO A 624 -10.26 -5.04 15.93
C PRO A 624 -9.04 -4.18 15.53
N PRO A 625 -7.79 -4.60 15.83
CA PRO A 625 -6.57 -3.83 15.55
C PRO A 625 -6.15 -3.90 14.08
N THR A 626 -6.93 -3.26 13.21
CA THR A 626 -6.76 -3.30 11.74
C THR A 626 -6.06 -2.06 11.16
N LEU A 627 -5.49 -1.20 12.00
CA LEU A 627 -4.66 -0.07 11.57
C LEU A 627 -3.39 0.01 12.42
N ALA A 628 -2.25 0.25 11.76
CA ALA A 628 -0.98 0.50 12.42
C ALA A 628 -0.20 1.64 11.74
N VAL A 629 0.50 2.43 12.53
CA VAL A 629 1.43 3.47 12.08
C VAL A 629 2.84 2.92 12.08
N ILE A 630 3.57 3.11 10.98
CA ILE A 630 4.94 2.59 10.80
C ILE A 630 5.90 3.77 10.61
N GLY A 631 6.99 3.78 11.38
CA GLY A 631 8.04 4.79 11.31
C GLY A 631 7.73 6.11 12.01
N CYS A 632 6.67 6.16 12.83
CA CYS A 632 6.40 7.27 13.74
C CYS A 632 7.21 7.15 15.05
N VAL A 633 8.51 6.95 14.92
CA VAL A 633 9.45 6.72 16.03
C VAL A 633 10.81 7.33 15.73
N GLN A 634 11.52 7.79 16.75
CA GLN A 634 12.90 8.29 16.67
C GLN A 634 13.81 7.38 17.50
N ALA A 635 14.38 6.37 16.84
CA ALA A 635 15.34 5.49 17.47
C ALA A 635 16.71 6.15 17.63
N GLU A 636 17.42 5.83 18.72
CA GLU A 636 18.86 6.11 18.90
C GLU A 636 19.71 5.23 17.96
N GLY A 637 19.38 5.19 16.67
CA GLY A 637 19.83 4.20 15.70
C GLY A 637 19.22 4.39 14.32
N ALA A 638 19.43 3.40 13.44
CA ALA A 638 18.86 3.45 12.10
C ALA A 638 17.36 3.14 12.12
N LEU A 639 16.57 3.95 11.40
CA LEU A 639 15.11 3.79 11.35
C LEU A 639 14.67 2.63 10.44
N VAL A 640 15.42 2.35 9.37
CA VAL A 640 15.07 1.32 8.36
C VAL A 640 14.82 -0.07 8.99
N PRO A 641 15.74 -0.67 9.77
CA PRO A 641 15.48 -1.97 10.41
C PRO A 641 14.37 -1.89 11.48
N VAL A 642 14.18 -0.72 12.11
CA VAL A 642 13.08 -0.50 13.05
C VAL A 642 11.73 -0.58 12.32
N THR A 643 11.61 0.10 11.19
CA THR A 643 10.37 0.08 10.39
C THR A 643 10.07 -1.29 9.82
N GLU A 644 11.08 -2.05 9.42
CA GLU A 644 10.93 -3.44 9.00
C GLU A 644 10.37 -4.32 10.14
N MET A 645 10.94 -4.21 11.35
CA MET A 645 10.44 -4.94 12.50
C MET A 645 9.01 -4.53 12.89
N GLN A 646 8.69 -3.24 12.82
CA GLN A 646 7.32 -2.75 13.01
C GLN A 646 6.37 -3.35 11.97
N CYS A 647 6.75 -3.39 10.69
CA CYS A 647 5.94 -4.02 9.64
C CYS A 647 5.67 -5.50 9.95
N ARG A 648 6.71 -6.27 10.31
CA ARG A 648 6.58 -7.70 10.66
C ARG A 648 5.62 -7.94 11.83
N VAL A 649 5.66 -7.09 12.86
CA VAL A 649 4.68 -7.14 13.96
C VAL A 649 3.27 -6.81 13.45
N ALA A 650 3.11 -5.72 12.68
CA ALA A 650 1.81 -5.25 12.22
C ALA A 650 1.09 -6.27 11.33
N VAL A 651 1.78 -6.85 10.35
CA VAL A 651 1.16 -7.85 9.46
C VAL A 651 0.76 -9.12 10.21
N ARG A 652 1.55 -9.55 11.22
CA ARG A 652 1.21 -10.70 12.06
C ARG A 652 0.06 -10.43 13.02
N VAL A 653 -0.12 -9.18 13.44
CA VAL A 653 -1.32 -8.75 14.16
C VAL A 653 -2.53 -8.81 13.22
N PHE A 654 -2.38 -8.36 11.97
CA PHE A 654 -3.46 -8.43 10.98
C PHE A 654 -3.84 -9.87 10.63
N THR A 655 -2.91 -10.82 10.58
CA THR A 655 -3.21 -12.24 10.34
C THR A 655 -3.64 -13.00 11.60
N ASN A 656 -3.75 -12.33 12.77
CA ASN A 656 -4.01 -12.92 14.09
C ASN A 656 -2.93 -13.91 14.59
N ASN A 657 -1.76 -13.94 13.94
CA ASN A 657 -0.59 -14.70 14.38
C ASN A 657 0.05 -14.10 15.65
N VAL A 658 -0.13 -12.80 15.87
CA VAL A 658 0.26 -12.07 17.09
C VAL A 658 -0.96 -11.38 17.67
N LYS A 659 -1.21 -11.54 18.97
CA LYS A 659 -2.32 -10.89 19.67
C LYS A 659 -1.82 -9.71 20.49
N LEU A 660 -2.46 -8.56 20.32
CA LEU A 660 -2.22 -7.40 21.19
C LEU A 660 -2.86 -7.63 22.57
N PRO A 661 -2.27 -7.04 23.63
CA PRO A 661 -2.88 -7.09 24.96
C PRO A 661 -4.17 -6.24 25.01
N SER A 662 -4.88 -6.28 26.13
CA SER A 662 -6.12 -5.48 26.27
C SER A 662 -5.84 -3.97 26.18
N GLN A 663 -6.84 -3.18 25.80
CA GLN A 663 -6.74 -1.71 25.74
C GLN A 663 -6.17 -1.11 27.04
N ARG A 664 -6.61 -1.60 28.19
CA ARG A 664 -6.11 -1.16 29.51
C ARG A 664 -4.62 -1.44 29.70
N GLN A 665 -4.14 -2.60 29.24
CA GLN A 665 -2.72 -2.97 29.31
C GLN A 665 -1.88 -2.15 28.32
N MET A 666 -2.37 -1.95 27.10
CA MET A 666 -1.74 -1.08 26.09
C MET A 666 -1.59 0.35 26.61
N MET A 667 -2.66 0.94 27.16
CA MET A 667 -2.60 2.29 27.73
C MET A 667 -1.64 2.39 28.93
N LYS A 668 -1.59 1.36 29.79
CA LYS A 668 -0.63 1.31 30.89
C LYS A 668 0.83 1.30 30.40
N ASP A 669 1.11 0.58 29.31
CA ASP A 669 2.44 0.58 28.67
C ASP A 669 2.77 1.94 28.05
N VAL A 670 1.82 2.55 27.32
CA VAL A 670 1.97 3.90 26.75
C VAL A 670 2.33 4.92 27.83
N ASP A 671 1.58 4.93 28.94
CA ASP A 671 1.84 5.83 30.07
C ASP A 671 3.19 5.54 30.74
N ALA A 672 3.57 4.26 30.89
CA ALA A 672 4.84 3.88 31.47
C ALA A 672 6.01 4.35 30.60
N ARG A 673 5.95 4.13 29.28
CA ARG A 673 6.97 4.60 28.32
C ARG A 673 7.10 6.11 28.33
N LYS A 674 5.97 6.82 28.36
CA LYS A 674 5.97 8.28 28.46
C LYS A 674 6.72 8.75 29.70
N ARG A 675 6.41 8.20 30.89
CA ARG A 675 7.13 8.54 32.13
C ARG A 675 8.62 8.20 32.05
N THR A 676 8.99 7.04 31.52
CA THR A 676 10.40 6.64 31.35
C THR A 676 11.13 7.61 30.41
N MET A 677 10.50 8.00 29.30
CA MET A 677 11.06 8.96 28.36
C MET A 677 11.24 10.34 29.01
N GLU A 678 10.25 10.83 29.76
CA GLU A 678 10.27 12.11 30.47
C GLU A 678 11.36 12.19 31.56
N THR A 679 11.70 11.05 32.19
CA THR A 679 12.80 11.00 33.16
C THR A 679 14.19 11.03 32.51
N ARG A 680 14.29 10.59 31.26
CA ARG A 680 15.56 10.53 30.51
C ARG A 680 15.80 11.76 29.65
N TYR A 681 14.82 12.15 28.84
CA TYR A 681 14.95 13.19 27.83
C TYR A 681 14.42 14.54 28.29
N ILE A 682 14.99 15.62 27.76
CA ILE A 682 14.48 16.96 28.00
C ILE A 682 13.06 17.12 27.42
N HIS A 683 12.17 17.75 28.18
CA HIS A 683 10.82 18.06 27.70
C HIS A 683 10.85 19.12 26.59
N THR A 684 10.60 18.67 25.37
CA THR A 684 10.42 19.50 24.16
C THR A 684 9.54 18.73 23.18
N GLU A 685 8.84 19.42 22.26
CA GLU A 685 8.02 18.78 21.22
C GLU A 685 8.81 17.91 20.23
N ARG A 686 10.14 18.05 20.19
CA ARG A 686 11.02 17.15 19.44
C ARG A 686 11.24 15.80 20.14
N HIS A 687 11.09 15.76 21.46
CA HIS A 687 11.40 14.61 22.29
C HIS A 687 10.13 13.89 22.80
N THR A 688 9.30 13.40 21.86
CA THR A 688 8.02 12.74 22.16
C THR A 688 7.93 11.28 21.71
N VAL A 689 8.86 10.81 20.88
CA VAL A 689 8.79 9.49 20.23
C VAL A 689 10.14 8.74 20.26
N GLN A 690 10.97 9.02 21.28
CA GLN A 690 12.31 8.43 21.39
C GLN A 690 12.28 7.00 21.89
N VAL A 691 13.05 6.13 21.23
CA VAL A 691 13.28 4.76 21.70
C VAL A 691 14.77 4.43 21.68
N SER A 692 15.20 3.66 22.68
CA SER A 692 16.50 3.02 22.62
C SER A 692 16.43 1.84 21.64
N PHE A 693 17.33 1.85 20.66
CA PHE A 693 17.29 0.94 19.52
C PHE A 693 17.25 -0.55 19.92
N LEU A 694 18.23 -1.03 20.70
CA LEU A 694 18.34 -2.46 21.03
C LEU A 694 17.13 -3.00 21.83
N PRO A 695 16.68 -2.39 22.94
CA PRO A 695 15.50 -2.84 23.66
C PRO A 695 14.24 -2.88 22.80
N TYR A 696 14.04 -1.86 21.97
CA TYR A 696 12.86 -1.78 21.13
C TYR A 696 12.89 -2.87 20.03
N MET A 697 14.05 -3.08 19.40
CA MET A 697 14.22 -4.17 18.43
C MET A 697 14.02 -5.54 19.06
N ASP A 698 14.55 -5.76 20.27
CA ASP A 698 14.36 -7.01 21.02
C ASP A 698 12.90 -7.26 21.39
N GLU A 699 12.18 -6.22 21.80
CA GLU A 699 10.75 -6.28 22.11
C GLU A 699 9.92 -6.67 20.88
N LEU A 700 10.12 -5.98 19.75
CA LEU A 700 9.44 -6.31 18.49
C LEU A 700 9.83 -7.72 18.00
N ALA A 701 11.10 -8.11 18.13
CA ALA A 701 11.58 -9.42 17.74
C ALA A 701 11.00 -10.55 18.62
N ALA A 702 10.79 -10.29 19.91
CA ALA A 702 10.15 -11.24 20.82
C ALA A 702 8.68 -11.47 20.44
N MET A 703 7.95 -10.41 20.07
CA MET A 703 6.55 -10.51 19.64
C MET A 703 6.37 -11.40 18.40
N VAL A 704 7.32 -11.32 17.45
CA VAL A 704 7.29 -12.15 16.23
C VAL A 704 8.11 -13.44 16.35
N GLY A 705 8.67 -13.73 17.52
CA GLY A 705 9.42 -14.97 17.77
C GLY A 705 10.76 -15.08 17.02
N CYS A 706 11.36 -13.97 16.59
CA CYS A 706 12.66 -13.95 15.91
C CYS A 706 13.80 -13.36 16.76
N GLN A 707 13.58 -13.11 18.06
CA GLN A 707 14.63 -12.69 18.97
C GLN A 707 15.68 -13.81 19.10
N PRO A 708 16.97 -13.54 18.81
CA PRO A 708 18.01 -14.54 18.95
C PRO A 708 18.19 -14.95 20.43
N LYS A 709 18.38 -16.25 20.67
CA LYS A 709 18.77 -16.77 22.00
C LYS A 709 20.29 -16.62 22.14
N ILE A 710 20.72 -15.57 22.84
CA ILE A 710 22.13 -15.19 23.00
C ILE A 710 22.60 -15.52 24.41
#